data_AF-A0A0B8WM45-F1
#
_entry.id   AF-A0A0B8WM45-F1
#
_cell.length_a   1.000
_cell.length_b   1.000
_cell.length_c   1.000
_cell.angle_alpha   90.00
_cell.angle_beta   90.00
_cell.angle_gamma   90.00
#
_symmetry.space_group_name_H-M   'P 1'
#
loop_
_entity.id
_entity.type
_entity.pdbx_description
1 polymer ?
#
loop_
_entity_poly.entity_id
_entity_poly.type
_entity_poly.pdbx_seq_one_letter_code
_entity_poly.pdbx_strand_id
1 'polypeptide(L)'
;MKKLIALIILIGTSAPALSPAQQIPAHQTSLLSPLPFTNRAQCALDSEKPTTSIFVMIDGYNAAKVANSVAKLSGQDTAAFSAKAMKEFRLSVAYMTLNIMNKMVRGYLPVLPANLKAASLPRYLQVSRACEQSKGAACTGLQDYLSQLWQNAGNRSAILSMDGFTSANFPLHSSKDRLGCYYVKKFSALQGHLHNAEVTAANLQDIALAYMNEADYITSCFDTDDSLSNRFVTLQLDWATNPKSLDIQGFDFWNSLKIYMSWAWRHTNELEVMSPTFGKLFKSIALEEAVLYTPNGCRSMTAPSCDNQYLSINSLRELAKASGGNNNEFFDTVPVGTDAELLEKGVRGVNNDFLGTQSFDKAEEWLGSFRKNLIQSRGIMKNKYQSAITHLNLLQDQLGVQGLTTLVQTAIQNEGSSDQVMNELYYMCTEIRLAGDETLDFLKTDIERIAQLKNLTQMPYSEKRSLPEHVNFFKEVSSRILPLCNELEKTNFWNKSGYTVNKQGFAPWAKDMLQITGNEESGEKFVPATFSGMPLLSWKTQTGSSSANQVICYNSIDCTRLLIKSMVDLYAVSTYADALIPLAGKSSDPNLFNPYSELKTCKMYDPWFQTQRMNKVFMADLANTALFGWNILPIYIDVNYKAPRVASFKQLVQDGTIKFDPRFEKSKIQTSVVADFGPLVGAPCAVSLNNNGLRTFNFYAFSGITLNYCDSKQQTEVISNNPSDFANGKENARSFCGGCTMNFMAVAGASTSSFGVINPAKFVVYIVRAFQKFFNAKKDKVNIPKSWNVNAAYAAEVYKKYGQIPSHCVEQLGKGLRCFSDTCAAKAAAIFEETFNTRVHSVYIVDDNQERGYISDSSPREAWIRSDLCKGDSIVRFTCNERKLEDTKVHSMRGFHKSCRQAIGDRS
;
A
#
# COMPACT_ATOMS: atom_id res chain seq x y z
N MET A 1 48.16 -54.44 42.05
CA MET A 1 47.52 -55.69 41.56
C MET A 1 46.03 -55.59 41.79
N LYS A 2 45.24 -55.77 40.72
CA LYS A 2 43.78 -55.97 40.67
C LYS A 2 42.87 -54.86 41.23
N LYS A 3 42.18 -54.24 40.27
CA LYS A 3 40.95 -53.46 40.42
C LYS A 3 39.89 -54.24 41.22
N LEU A 4 38.95 -53.48 41.80
CA LEU A 4 37.53 -53.44 41.42
C LEU A 4 36.56 -53.65 42.61
N ILE A 5 35.55 -52.77 42.62
CA ILE A 5 34.18 -52.90 43.14
C ILE A 5 33.87 -52.32 44.53
N ALA A 6 32.91 -51.40 44.49
CA ALA A 6 32.02 -50.92 45.55
C ALA A 6 32.54 -49.88 46.55
N LEU A 7 32.46 -48.61 46.15
CA LEU A 7 31.77 -47.63 47.00
C LEU A 7 31.10 -46.56 46.12
N ILE A 8 29.77 -46.62 46.09
CA ILE A 8 28.87 -45.65 45.48
C ILE A 8 28.98 -44.36 46.31
N ILE A 9 29.58 -43.31 45.71
CA ILE A 9 29.54 -41.96 46.27
C ILE A 9 28.29 -41.28 45.72
N LEU A 10 27.31 -41.06 46.60
CA LEU A 10 26.29 -40.04 46.46
C LEU A 10 26.97 -38.67 46.37
N ILE A 11 27.05 -38.10 45.17
CA ILE A 11 27.10 -36.65 44.98
C ILE A 11 25.82 -36.29 44.28
N GLY A 12 24.93 -35.62 45.03
CA GLY A 12 23.71 -35.05 44.52
C GLY A 12 24.03 -33.99 43.47
N THR A 13 23.94 -34.38 42.21
CA THR A 13 23.67 -33.45 41.13
C THR A 13 22.18 -33.11 41.22
N SER A 14 21.87 -31.93 41.77
CA SER A 14 20.60 -31.28 41.47
C SER A 14 20.60 -30.97 39.97
N ALA A 15 20.17 -31.95 39.17
CA ALA A 15 19.84 -31.74 37.78
C ALA A 15 18.84 -30.58 37.73
N PRO A 16 19.09 -29.52 36.95
CA PRO A 16 18.03 -28.57 36.64
C PRO A 16 16.90 -29.42 36.05
N ALA A 17 15.74 -29.37 36.69
CA ALA A 17 14.54 -30.02 36.21
C ALA A 17 14.36 -29.61 34.73
N LEU A 18 14.63 -30.57 33.84
CA LEU A 18 14.29 -30.49 32.43
C LEU A 18 12.79 -30.21 32.40
N SER A 19 12.42 -28.96 32.13
CA SER A 19 11.07 -28.58 31.79
C SER A 19 10.60 -29.50 30.66
N PRO A 20 9.40 -30.09 30.77
CA PRO A 20 8.93 -31.11 29.84
C PRO A 20 8.93 -30.54 28.42
N ALA A 21 9.33 -31.38 27.46
CA ALA A 21 9.32 -31.12 26.02
C ALA A 21 8.23 -30.10 25.61
N GLN A 22 8.63 -28.87 25.33
CA GLN A 22 7.72 -27.81 24.93
C GLN A 22 7.30 -28.06 23.48
N GLN A 23 6.10 -28.63 23.36
CA GLN A 23 5.34 -28.83 22.13
C GLN A 23 5.42 -27.60 21.22
N ILE A 24 5.59 -27.83 19.91
CA ILE A 24 5.23 -26.89 18.85
C ILE A 24 3.89 -26.23 19.23
N PRO A 25 3.74 -24.89 19.15
CA PRO A 25 2.59 -24.20 19.71
C PRO A 25 1.25 -24.86 19.32
N ALA A 26 0.54 -25.39 20.33
CA ALA A 26 -0.60 -26.30 20.21
C ALA A 26 -1.90 -25.72 19.60
N HIS A 27 -1.84 -24.59 18.88
CA HIS A 27 -3.01 -23.92 18.29
C HIS A 27 -2.89 -23.64 16.79
N GLN A 28 -2.12 -24.45 16.05
CA GLN A 28 -2.25 -24.47 14.60
C GLN A 28 -3.60 -25.09 14.24
N THR A 29 -4.54 -24.27 13.77
CA THR A 29 -5.73 -24.81 13.13
C THR A 29 -5.43 -25.08 11.67
N SER A 30 -5.80 -26.25 11.16
CA SER A 30 -5.77 -26.58 9.73
C SER A 30 -6.78 -25.78 8.90
N LEU A 31 -7.63 -24.97 9.54
CA LEU A 31 -8.65 -24.19 8.87
C LEU A 31 -8.09 -22.82 8.47
N LEU A 32 -8.01 -22.58 7.16
CA LEU A 32 -7.77 -21.26 6.58
C LEU A 32 -8.79 -20.24 7.12
N SER A 33 -8.32 -19.03 7.37
CA SER A 33 -9.22 -17.93 7.73
C SER A 33 -10.15 -17.60 6.55
N PRO A 34 -11.37 -17.09 6.84
CA PRO A 34 -12.24 -16.58 5.79
C PRO A 34 -11.55 -15.52 4.91
N LEU A 35 -11.77 -15.61 3.59
CA LEU A 35 -11.14 -14.77 2.58
C LEU A 35 -11.91 -13.45 2.40
N PRO A 36 -11.31 -12.28 2.72
CA PRO A 36 -12.01 -11.00 2.66
C PRO A 36 -11.90 -10.37 1.27
N PHE A 37 -12.94 -10.49 0.46
CA PHE A 37 -13.01 -9.79 -0.82
C PHE A 37 -13.55 -8.38 -0.60
N THR A 38 -12.89 -7.39 -1.21
CA THR A 38 -13.30 -5.99 -1.12
C THR A 38 -13.22 -5.36 -2.49
N ASN A 39 -14.20 -4.53 -2.81
CA ASN A 39 -14.04 -3.63 -3.95
C ASN A 39 -13.15 -2.44 -3.59
N ARG A 40 -12.85 -1.61 -4.60
CA ARG A 40 -11.98 -0.43 -4.46
C ARG A 40 -12.38 0.50 -3.31
N ALA A 41 -13.65 0.90 -3.23
CA ALA A 41 -14.12 1.84 -2.21
C ALA A 41 -14.00 1.24 -0.79
N GLN A 42 -14.32 -0.05 -0.63
CA GLN A 42 -14.18 -0.74 0.64
C GLN A 42 -12.70 -0.97 1.00
N CYS A 43 -11.85 -1.29 0.03
CA CYS A 43 -10.41 -1.43 0.24
C CYS A 43 -9.79 -0.16 0.82
N ALA A 44 -10.20 1.01 0.30
CA ALA A 44 -9.81 2.28 0.88
C ALA A 44 -10.35 2.44 2.32
N LEU A 45 -11.59 2.05 2.60
CA LEU A 45 -12.08 2.08 3.99
C LEU A 45 -11.26 1.20 4.93
N ASP A 46 -10.90 0.00 4.47
CA ASP A 46 -10.17 -0.99 5.26
C ASP A 46 -8.66 -0.70 5.36
N SER A 47 -8.09 0.16 4.51
CA SER A 47 -6.66 0.54 4.57
C SER A 47 -6.27 1.28 5.85
N GLU A 48 -7.23 1.94 6.50
CA GLU A 48 -7.01 2.59 7.79
C GLU A 48 -7.19 1.63 8.98
N LYS A 49 -7.49 0.35 8.73
CA LYS A 49 -7.70 -0.65 9.77
C LYS A 49 -6.51 -1.60 9.89
N PRO A 50 -6.24 -2.10 11.11
CA PRO A 50 -5.21 -3.11 11.32
C PRO A 50 -5.54 -4.43 10.63
N THR A 51 -4.53 -5.03 10.00
CA THR A 51 -4.68 -6.31 9.28
C THR A 51 -4.88 -7.50 10.22
N THR A 52 -5.63 -8.50 9.76
CA THR A 52 -5.78 -9.82 10.41
C THR A 52 -4.85 -10.87 9.84
N SER A 53 -4.20 -10.60 8.70
CA SER A 53 -3.32 -11.56 8.03
C SER A 53 -2.13 -10.84 7.41
N ILE A 54 -0.96 -11.45 7.47
CA ILE A 54 0.28 -10.93 6.92
C ILE A 54 1.03 -12.01 6.16
N PHE A 55 1.82 -11.60 5.17
CA PHE A 55 2.89 -12.42 4.63
C PHE A 55 4.21 -12.06 5.29
N VAL A 56 4.98 -13.10 5.63
CA VAL A 56 6.37 -13.02 6.06
C VAL A 56 7.23 -13.54 4.92
N MET A 57 7.94 -12.64 4.25
CA MET A 57 8.77 -12.94 3.10
C MET A 57 10.23 -13.03 3.52
N ILE A 58 10.80 -14.23 3.48
CA ILE A 58 12.13 -14.55 4.00
C ILE A 58 13.10 -14.77 2.84
N ASP A 59 14.30 -14.19 2.97
CA ASP A 59 15.47 -14.46 2.15
C ASP A 59 16.57 -15.15 2.99
N GLY A 60 16.77 -16.44 2.74
CA GLY A 60 17.77 -17.28 3.41
C GLY A 60 19.22 -17.05 2.96
N TYR A 61 19.48 -16.16 2.00
CA TYR A 61 20.81 -15.96 1.41
C TYR A 61 21.90 -15.64 2.45
N ASN A 62 21.61 -14.75 3.41
CA ASN A 62 22.59 -14.38 4.45
C ASN A 62 22.91 -15.56 5.38
N ALA A 63 21.92 -16.41 5.70
CA ALA A 63 22.14 -17.64 6.45
C ALA A 63 23.03 -18.63 5.69
N ALA A 64 22.76 -18.82 4.39
CA ALA A 64 23.61 -19.62 3.52
C ALA A 64 25.04 -19.09 3.47
N LYS A 65 25.23 -17.77 3.32
CA LYS A 65 26.55 -17.14 3.21
C LYS A 65 27.40 -17.35 4.47
N VAL A 66 26.81 -17.15 5.65
CA VAL A 66 27.50 -17.38 6.93
C VAL A 66 27.87 -18.86 7.07
N ALA A 67 26.92 -19.76 6.80
CA ALA A 67 27.18 -21.20 6.86
C ALA A 67 28.25 -21.65 5.85
N ASN A 68 28.23 -21.14 4.62
CA ASN A 68 29.23 -21.41 3.60
C ASN A 68 30.65 -21.04 4.08
N SER A 69 30.78 -19.89 4.74
CA SER A 69 32.05 -19.41 5.27
C SER A 69 32.57 -20.34 6.37
N VAL A 70 31.69 -20.79 7.28
CA VAL A 70 32.03 -21.77 8.32
C VAL A 70 32.38 -23.14 7.73
N ALA A 71 31.63 -23.61 6.72
CA ALA A 71 31.88 -24.87 6.04
C ALA A 71 33.26 -24.88 5.37
N LYS A 72 33.62 -23.80 4.68
CA LYS A 72 34.95 -23.63 4.07
C LYS A 72 36.08 -23.70 5.10
N LEU A 73 35.91 -23.03 6.24
CA LEU A 73 36.92 -23.03 7.31
C LEU A 73 37.04 -24.39 8.00
N SER A 74 35.96 -25.17 8.04
CA SER A 74 35.90 -26.48 8.70
C SER A 74 36.12 -27.67 7.76
N GLY A 75 36.36 -27.43 6.47
CA GLY A 75 36.57 -28.50 5.47
C GLY A 75 35.31 -29.32 5.16
N GLN A 76 34.12 -28.78 5.42
CA GLN A 76 32.83 -29.45 5.18
C GLN A 76 32.25 -29.13 3.80
N ASP A 77 31.28 -29.93 3.34
CA ASP A 77 30.55 -29.65 2.10
C ASP A 77 29.76 -28.34 2.20
N THR A 78 30.23 -27.34 1.48
CA THR A 78 29.66 -26.00 1.47
C THR A 78 28.23 -25.95 0.94
N ALA A 79 27.84 -26.83 0.01
CA ALA A 79 26.50 -26.83 -0.59
C ALA A 79 25.47 -27.40 0.39
N ALA A 80 25.74 -28.60 0.92
CA ALA A 80 24.89 -29.24 1.91
C ALA A 80 24.74 -28.37 3.18
N PHE A 81 25.84 -27.78 3.66
CA PHE A 81 25.82 -26.95 4.87
C PHE A 81 25.03 -25.64 4.66
N SER A 82 25.15 -25.02 3.48
CA SER A 82 24.35 -23.83 3.13
C SER A 82 22.87 -24.14 3.02
N ALA A 83 22.51 -25.28 2.40
CA ALA A 83 21.11 -25.72 2.28
C ALA A 83 20.49 -26.00 3.65
N LYS A 84 21.23 -26.70 4.53
CA LYS A 84 20.81 -26.96 5.91
C LYS A 84 20.61 -25.66 6.69
N ALA A 85 21.52 -24.70 6.57
CA ALA A 85 21.41 -23.41 7.23
C ALA A 85 20.20 -22.61 6.76
N MET A 86 19.90 -22.60 5.46
CA MET A 86 18.69 -21.95 4.94
C MET A 86 17.41 -22.56 5.52
N LYS A 87 17.34 -23.90 5.59
CA LYS A 87 16.20 -24.61 6.17
C LYS A 87 16.02 -24.29 7.66
N GLU A 88 17.09 -24.41 8.45
CA GLU A 88 17.05 -24.07 9.88
C GLU A 88 16.73 -22.59 10.11
N PHE A 89 17.20 -21.69 9.25
CA PHE A 89 16.88 -20.25 9.30
C PHE A 89 15.39 -20.00 9.08
N ARG A 90 14.80 -20.56 8.01
CA ARG A 90 13.36 -20.48 7.72
C ARG A 90 12.52 -20.95 8.91
N LEU A 91 12.84 -22.12 9.46
CA LEU A 91 12.12 -22.71 10.58
C LEU A 91 12.27 -21.86 11.85
N SER A 92 13.46 -21.30 12.09
CA SER A 92 13.72 -20.41 13.23
C SER A 92 12.93 -19.10 13.14
N VAL A 93 12.83 -18.49 11.94
CA VAL A 93 11.98 -17.30 11.72
C VAL A 93 10.51 -17.63 11.98
N ALA A 94 10.01 -18.75 11.43
CA ALA A 94 8.62 -19.18 11.64
C ALA A 94 8.31 -19.42 13.13
N TYR A 95 9.21 -20.12 13.83
CA TYR A 95 9.09 -20.41 15.25
C TYR A 95 9.07 -19.14 16.10
N MET A 96 10.06 -18.26 15.92
CA MET A 96 10.17 -17.03 16.72
C MET A 96 8.97 -16.12 16.52
N THR A 97 8.53 -15.94 15.27
CA THR A 97 7.36 -15.12 14.95
C THR A 97 6.12 -15.66 15.65
N LEU A 98 5.85 -16.98 15.54
CA LEU A 98 4.71 -17.60 16.20
C LEU A 98 4.81 -17.61 17.73
N ASN A 99 6.00 -17.82 18.29
CA ASN A 99 6.21 -17.81 19.74
C ASN A 99 5.88 -16.42 20.32
N ILE A 100 6.36 -15.36 19.67
CA ILE A 100 6.07 -13.97 20.07
C ILE A 100 4.58 -13.68 19.93
N MET A 101 3.96 -14.03 18.79
CA MET A 101 2.51 -13.84 18.60
C MET A 101 1.70 -14.57 19.68
N ASN A 102 2.03 -15.83 19.99
CA ASN A 102 1.37 -16.59 21.04
C ASN A 102 1.53 -15.94 22.42
N LYS A 103 2.73 -15.47 22.77
CA LYS A 103 2.97 -14.76 24.04
C LYS A 103 2.14 -13.47 24.13
N MET A 104 2.01 -12.71 23.05
CA MET A 104 1.20 -11.48 23.04
C MET A 104 -0.30 -11.79 23.11
N VAL A 105 -0.79 -12.74 22.30
CA VAL A 105 -2.22 -13.13 22.27
C VAL A 105 -2.66 -13.71 23.62
N ARG A 106 -1.79 -14.46 24.31
CA ARG A 106 -2.05 -14.98 25.68
C ARG A 106 -1.89 -13.93 26.79
N GLY A 107 -1.52 -12.69 26.45
CA GLY A 107 -1.26 -11.63 27.42
C GLY A 107 -0.03 -11.86 28.30
N TYR A 108 0.91 -12.69 27.86
CA TYR A 108 2.20 -12.88 28.53
C TYR A 108 3.19 -11.76 28.22
N LEU A 109 3.10 -11.18 27.02
CA LEU A 109 3.82 -9.97 26.65
C LEU A 109 2.82 -8.84 26.39
N PRO A 110 3.11 -7.61 26.85
CA PRO A 110 2.27 -6.46 26.58
C PRO A 110 2.48 -5.96 25.13
N VAL A 111 1.45 -5.33 24.57
CA VAL A 111 1.59 -4.54 23.35
C VAL A 111 2.16 -3.15 23.68
N LEU A 112 3.16 -2.77 22.91
CA LEU A 112 3.87 -1.50 22.95
C LEU A 112 3.25 -0.54 21.91
N PRO A 113 2.97 0.71 22.29
CA PRO A 113 2.30 1.66 21.44
C PRO A 113 3.14 2.02 20.22
N ALA A 114 2.52 2.00 19.03
CA ALA A 114 3.12 2.45 17.79
C ALA A 114 3.26 3.97 17.75
N ASN A 115 2.31 4.70 18.34
CA ASN A 115 2.31 6.16 18.41
C ASN A 115 2.88 6.67 19.74
N LEU A 116 4.15 7.04 19.74
CA LEU A 116 4.85 7.58 20.91
C LEU A 116 4.33 8.96 21.39
N LYS A 117 3.49 9.65 20.63
CA LYS A 117 2.90 10.93 21.07
C LYS A 117 1.71 10.76 22.00
N ALA A 118 0.98 9.65 21.86
CA ALA A 118 -0.24 9.35 22.62
C ALA A 118 -0.04 8.22 23.65
N ALA A 119 1.18 7.69 23.77
CA ALA A 119 1.48 6.57 24.64
C ALA A 119 1.42 6.95 26.12
N SER A 120 0.82 6.09 26.94
CA SER A 120 0.72 6.22 28.40
C SER A 120 1.81 5.42 29.14
N LEU A 121 2.97 5.21 28.53
CA LEU A 121 4.09 4.41 29.04
C LEU A 121 5.34 5.29 29.21
N PRO A 122 5.49 6.03 30.33
CA PRO A 122 6.56 7.00 30.53
C PRO A 122 7.97 6.41 30.37
N ARG A 123 8.22 5.20 30.92
CA ARG A 123 9.54 4.59 30.87
C ARG A 123 9.88 4.14 29.46
N TYR A 124 8.95 3.47 28.78
CA TYR A 124 9.09 3.12 27.36
C TYR A 124 9.38 4.35 26.50
N LEU A 125 8.62 5.43 26.69
CA LEU A 125 8.82 6.69 25.95
C LEU A 125 10.21 7.29 26.15
N GLN A 126 10.70 7.27 27.39
CA GLN A 126 12.02 7.78 27.72
C GLN A 126 13.12 6.96 27.01
N VAL A 127 13.07 5.63 27.10
CA VAL A 127 14.10 4.77 26.50
C VAL A 127 14.03 4.76 24.97
N SER A 128 12.83 4.82 24.37
CA SER A 128 12.66 4.93 22.93
C SER A 128 13.22 6.25 22.39
N ARG A 129 12.90 7.39 23.02
CA ARG A 129 13.43 8.70 22.61
C ARG A 129 14.95 8.79 22.79
N ALA A 130 15.49 8.23 23.88
CA ALA A 130 16.93 8.19 24.10
C ALA A 130 17.65 7.37 23.01
N CYS A 131 17.07 6.24 22.59
CA CYS A 131 17.59 5.42 21.50
C CYS A 131 17.51 6.14 20.14
N GLU A 132 16.42 6.86 19.86
CA GLU A 132 16.29 7.68 18.64
C GLU A 132 17.32 8.83 18.61
N GLN A 133 17.62 9.43 19.76
CA GLN A 133 18.59 10.52 19.89
C GLN A 133 20.04 10.06 19.84
N SER A 134 20.34 8.83 20.29
CA SER A 134 21.71 8.29 20.32
C SER A 134 22.24 7.83 18.96
N LYS A 135 21.52 8.10 17.86
CA LYS A 135 21.89 7.75 16.47
C LYS A 135 22.31 6.28 16.30
N GLY A 136 21.69 5.36 17.05
CA GLY A 136 22.00 3.93 16.97
C GLY A 136 23.20 3.46 17.79
N ALA A 137 23.82 4.32 18.61
CA ALA A 137 24.80 3.90 19.60
C ALA A 137 24.12 3.03 20.67
N ALA A 138 24.23 1.70 20.51
CA ALA A 138 23.89 0.58 21.37
C ALA A 138 22.48 0.47 22.00
N CYS A 139 21.63 1.51 21.97
CA CYS A 139 20.25 1.53 22.51
C CYS A 139 20.04 0.71 23.80
N THR A 140 21.02 0.76 24.72
CA THR A 140 21.13 -0.17 25.86
C THR A 140 19.92 -0.08 26.78
N GLY A 141 19.46 1.14 27.09
CA GLY A 141 18.26 1.32 27.93
C GLY A 141 16.99 0.71 27.34
N LEU A 142 16.84 0.72 26.00
CA LEU A 142 15.72 0.05 25.33
C LEU A 142 15.90 -1.47 25.35
N GLN A 143 17.13 -1.96 25.14
CA GLN A 143 17.44 -3.39 25.23
C GLN A 143 17.18 -3.95 26.63
N ASP A 144 17.57 -3.23 27.69
CA ASP A 144 17.33 -3.61 29.08
C ASP A 144 15.84 -3.62 29.41
N TYR A 145 15.10 -2.63 28.91
CA TYR A 145 13.65 -2.57 29.07
C TYR A 145 12.95 -3.78 28.43
N LEU A 146 13.31 -4.12 27.19
CA LEU A 146 12.78 -5.29 26.48
C LEU A 146 13.21 -6.60 27.14
N SER A 147 14.43 -6.66 27.67
CA SER A 147 14.93 -7.81 28.45
C SER A 147 14.08 -8.07 29.69
N GLN A 148 13.79 -7.02 30.47
CA GLN A 148 12.93 -7.14 31.66
C GLN A 148 11.51 -7.57 31.29
N LEU A 149 10.94 -7.08 30.17
CA LEU A 149 9.63 -7.52 29.69
C LEU A 149 9.65 -9.00 29.31
N TRP A 150 10.69 -9.45 28.61
CA TRP A 150 10.83 -10.85 28.19
C TRP A 150 11.00 -11.80 29.37
N GLN A 151 11.85 -11.44 30.34
CA GLN A 151 12.11 -12.24 31.54
C GLN A 151 10.86 -12.38 32.42
N ASN A 152 10.05 -11.32 32.51
CA ASN A 152 8.80 -11.32 33.26
C ASN A 152 7.59 -11.80 32.44
N ALA A 153 7.79 -12.33 31.23
CA ALA A 153 6.69 -12.76 30.38
C ALA A 153 5.80 -13.80 31.09
N GLY A 154 4.51 -13.50 31.21
CA GLY A 154 3.54 -14.32 31.95
C GLY A 154 3.37 -13.96 33.43
N ASN A 155 4.28 -13.18 34.02
CA ASN A 155 4.09 -12.58 35.34
C ASN A 155 3.49 -11.17 35.21
N ARG A 156 2.17 -11.12 35.09
CA ARG A 156 1.42 -9.87 34.85
C ARG A 156 1.67 -8.82 35.94
N SER A 157 1.80 -9.23 37.20
CA SER A 157 2.04 -8.30 38.32
C SER A 157 3.39 -7.59 38.21
N ALA A 158 4.44 -8.33 37.84
CA ALA A 158 5.76 -7.77 37.63
C ALA A 158 5.76 -6.77 36.45
N ILE A 159 5.15 -7.13 35.32
CA ILE A 159 5.07 -6.24 34.14
C ILE A 159 4.31 -4.96 34.46
N LEU A 160 3.16 -5.05 35.15
CA LEU A 160 2.38 -3.87 35.56
C LEU A 160 3.16 -2.94 36.49
N SER A 161 4.11 -3.46 37.27
CA SER A 161 4.96 -2.64 38.15
C SER A 161 6.14 -1.95 37.42
N MET A 162 6.45 -2.37 36.18
CA MET A 162 7.61 -1.87 35.45
C MET A 162 7.39 -0.52 34.77
N ASP A 163 6.15 -0.24 34.35
CA ASP A 163 5.74 0.98 33.64
C ASP A 163 4.21 1.18 33.80
N GLY A 164 3.64 2.23 33.22
CA GLY A 164 2.21 2.55 33.24
C GLY A 164 1.29 1.59 32.46
N PHE A 165 1.60 0.29 32.42
CA PHE A 165 0.80 -0.71 31.74
C PHE A 165 -0.57 -0.87 32.42
N THR A 166 -1.61 -1.01 31.60
CA THR A 166 -2.97 -1.28 32.04
C THR A 166 -3.49 -2.56 31.41
N SER A 167 -4.71 -2.98 31.75
CA SER A 167 -5.36 -4.11 31.06
C SER A 167 -5.51 -3.88 29.55
N ALA A 168 -5.54 -2.63 29.09
CA ALA A 168 -5.60 -2.29 27.67
C ALA A 168 -4.29 -2.57 26.91
N ASN A 169 -3.19 -2.87 27.58
CA ASN A 169 -1.93 -3.26 26.94
C ASN A 169 -1.80 -4.79 26.76
N PHE A 170 -2.80 -5.56 27.18
CA PHE A 170 -2.79 -7.01 27.03
C PHE A 170 -4.01 -7.39 26.20
N PRO A 171 -3.81 -7.94 24.98
CA PRO A 171 -4.92 -8.44 24.17
C PRO A 171 -5.78 -9.40 24.99
N LEU A 172 -7.10 -9.19 24.96
CA LEU A 172 -8.03 -10.10 25.60
C LEU A 172 -8.14 -11.36 24.72
N HIS A 173 -7.45 -12.43 25.11
CA HIS A 173 -7.61 -13.73 24.48
C HIS A 173 -9.08 -14.16 24.63
N SER A 174 -9.83 -14.25 23.53
CA SER A 174 -11.07 -15.01 23.53
C SER A 174 -10.71 -16.49 23.37
N SER A 175 -11.40 -17.43 24.04
CA SER A 175 -11.12 -18.87 23.85
C SER A 175 -11.23 -19.34 22.38
N LYS A 176 -11.77 -18.49 21.49
CA LYS A 176 -11.91 -18.70 20.05
C LYS A 176 -10.76 -18.14 19.21
N ASP A 177 -9.81 -17.40 19.79
CA ASP A 177 -8.69 -16.81 19.04
C ASP A 177 -7.77 -17.91 18.50
N ARG A 178 -7.42 -17.84 17.20
CA ARG A 178 -6.62 -18.84 16.50
C ARG A 178 -5.50 -18.18 15.69
N LEU A 179 -4.34 -18.84 15.68
CA LEU A 179 -3.19 -18.43 14.87
C LEU A 179 -2.95 -19.47 13.78
N GLY A 180 -3.14 -19.07 12.53
CA GLY A 180 -2.80 -19.85 11.35
C GLY A 180 -1.37 -19.55 10.88
N CYS A 181 -0.66 -20.57 10.41
CA CYS A 181 0.72 -20.42 9.90
C CYS A 181 0.97 -21.37 8.74
N TYR A 182 1.02 -20.81 7.54
CA TYR A 182 1.05 -21.57 6.30
C TYR A 182 2.28 -21.19 5.48
N TYR A 183 3.00 -22.17 4.95
CA TYR A 183 3.96 -21.96 3.87
C TYR A 183 3.18 -21.88 2.55
N VAL A 184 3.35 -20.80 1.79
CA VAL A 184 2.69 -20.61 0.49
C VAL A 184 3.58 -21.20 -0.61
N LYS A 185 3.15 -22.31 -1.22
CA LYS A 185 3.83 -22.94 -2.36
C LYS A 185 3.54 -22.20 -3.66
N LYS A 186 2.27 -21.81 -3.86
CA LYS A 186 1.79 -21.07 -5.04
C LYS A 186 0.68 -20.08 -4.63
N PHE A 187 0.74 -18.85 -5.14
CA PHE A 187 -0.37 -17.91 -5.02
C PHE A 187 -1.55 -18.43 -5.86
N SER A 188 -2.67 -18.73 -5.21
CA SER A 188 -3.81 -19.40 -5.85
C SER A 188 -5.15 -18.74 -5.49
N ALA A 189 -6.26 -19.39 -5.82
CA ALA A 189 -7.57 -18.96 -5.39
C ALA A 189 -7.73 -18.88 -3.84
N LEU A 190 -6.85 -19.54 -3.07
CA LEU A 190 -6.78 -19.40 -1.61
C LEU A 190 -6.26 -18.02 -1.15
N GLN A 191 -5.62 -17.25 -2.04
CA GLN A 191 -5.36 -15.83 -1.90
C GLN A 191 -6.17 -15.02 -2.92
N GLY A 192 -7.32 -15.57 -3.36
CA GLY A 192 -8.16 -15.05 -4.43
C GLY A 192 -8.64 -13.61 -4.24
N HIS A 193 -8.71 -13.14 -3.00
CA HIS A 193 -9.01 -11.75 -2.66
C HIS A 193 -7.93 -10.78 -3.14
N LEU A 194 -6.71 -11.22 -3.48
CA LEU A 194 -5.67 -10.41 -4.09
C LEU A 194 -5.83 -10.28 -5.62
N HIS A 195 -6.63 -11.13 -6.24
CA HIS A 195 -6.76 -11.25 -7.69
C HIS A 195 -8.15 -10.84 -8.21
N ASN A 196 -9.16 -10.86 -7.34
CA ASN A 196 -10.53 -10.56 -7.71
C ASN A 196 -11.18 -9.58 -6.74
N ALA A 197 -11.81 -8.53 -7.28
CA ALA A 197 -12.56 -7.55 -6.50
C ALA A 197 -13.99 -8.00 -6.15
N GLU A 198 -14.53 -9.02 -6.84
CA GLU A 198 -15.90 -9.53 -6.65
C GLU A 198 -15.91 -11.04 -6.43
N VAL A 199 -16.95 -11.52 -5.74
CA VAL A 199 -17.24 -12.94 -5.57
C VAL A 199 -18.22 -13.38 -6.66
N THR A 200 -17.77 -14.25 -7.56
CA THR A 200 -18.57 -14.86 -8.62
C THR A 200 -18.67 -16.37 -8.41
N ALA A 201 -19.59 -17.04 -9.12
CA ALA A 201 -19.68 -18.50 -9.08
C ALA A 201 -18.37 -19.17 -9.53
N ALA A 202 -17.71 -18.63 -10.56
CA ALA A 202 -16.41 -19.10 -11.04
C ALA A 202 -15.33 -18.95 -9.96
N ASN A 203 -15.22 -17.78 -9.35
CA ASN A 203 -14.23 -17.53 -8.29
C ASN A 203 -14.46 -18.46 -7.09
N LEU A 204 -15.72 -18.69 -6.69
CA LEU A 204 -16.07 -19.63 -5.62
C LEU A 204 -15.73 -21.08 -5.98
N GLN A 205 -15.89 -21.45 -7.25
CA GLN A 205 -15.52 -22.77 -7.74
C GLN A 205 -14.00 -22.96 -7.73
N ASP A 206 -13.23 -21.95 -8.15
CA ASP A 206 -11.76 -21.99 -8.09
C ASP A 206 -11.27 -22.08 -6.65
N ILE A 207 -11.88 -21.34 -5.72
CA ILE A 207 -11.60 -21.43 -4.28
C ILE A 207 -11.92 -22.84 -3.76
N ALA A 208 -13.05 -23.41 -4.15
CA ALA A 208 -13.46 -24.75 -3.74
C ALA A 208 -12.47 -25.82 -4.23
N LEU A 209 -12.07 -25.76 -5.50
CA LEU A 209 -11.08 -26.67 -6.10
C LEU A 209 -9.71 -26.52 -5.43
N ALA A 210 -9.25 -25.29 -5.22
CA ALA A 210 -7.97 -25.02 -4.57
C ALA A 210 -7.95 -25.49 -3.11
N TYR A 211 -9.08 -25.37 -2.40
CA TYR A 211 -9.21 -25.86 -1.03
C TYR A 211 -9.24 -27.39 -0.95
N MET A 212 -9.88 -28.07 -1.90
CA MET A 212 -9.86 -29.54 -1.95
C MET A 212 -8.47 -30.10 -2.25
N ASN A 213 -7.65 -29.34 -2.98
CA ASN A 213 -6.26 -29.66 -3.30
C ASN A 213 -5.28 -28.78 -2.50
N GLU A 214 -5.62 -28.45 -1.25
CA GLU A 214 -4.86 -27.47 -0.45
C GLU A 214 -3.36 -27.76 -0.37
N ALA A 215 -2.97 -29.04 -0.34
CA ALA A 215 -1.59 -29.50 -0.23
C ALA A 215 -0.70 -29.07 -1.41
N ASP A 216 -1.28 -28.77 -2.57
CA ASP A 216 -0.55 -28.28 -3.74
C ASP A 216 -0.21 -26.78 -3.63
N TYR A 217 -0.99 -26.04 -2.83
CA TYR A 217 -0.89 -24.58 -2.74
C TYR A 217 -0.27 -24.10 -1.43
N ILE A 218 -0.57 -24.78 -0.32
CA ILE A 218 -0.09 -24.42 1.01
C ILE A 218 0.30 -25.66 1.83
N THR A 219 1.16 -25.47 2.83
CA THR A 219 1.48 -26.49 3.85
C THR A 219 1.76 -25.81 5.19
N SER A 220 2.07 -26.57 6.25
CA SER A 220 2.47 -25.99 7.54
C SER A 220 3.77 -25.19 7.41
N CYS A 221 3.89 -24.07 8.13
CA CYS A 221 5.13 -23.30 8.15
C CYS A 221 6.34 -24.04 8.74
N PHE A 222 6.11 -25.15 9.45
CA PHE A 222 7.14 -26.04 9.99
C PHE A 222 7.41 -27.26 9.11
N ASP A 223 6.82 -27.34 7.92
CA ASP A 223 7.08 -28.44 6.99
C ASP A 223 8.56 -28.51 6.64
N THR A 224 9.15 -29.68 6.84
CA THR A 224 10.58 -29.96 6.62
C THR A 224 10.84 -30.68 5.30
N ASP A 225 9.88 -30.74 4.38
CA ASP A 225 10.10 -31.28 3.03
C ASP A 225 11.25 -30.54 2.34
N ASP A 226 12.21 -31.31 1.82
CA ASP A 226 13.40 -30.82 1.12
C ASP A 226 13.08 -30.33 -0.31
N SER A 227 11.89 -30.65 -0.83
CA SER A 227 11.39 -30.11 -2.10
C SER A 227 11.00 -28.63 -2.02
N LEU A 228 10.78 -28.11 -0.80
CA LEU A 228 10.40 -26.72 -0.57
C LEU A 228 11.61 -25.79 -0.69
N SER A 229 11.37 -24.59 -1.23
CA SER A 229 12.35 -23.52 -1.17
C SER A 229 12.74 -23.22 0.27
N ASN A 230 14.05 -23.12 0.53
CA ASN A 230 14.56 -22.59 1.78
C ASN A 230 15.24 -21.22 1.58
N ARG A 231 15.42 -20.78 0.33
CA ARG A 231 15.99 -19.47 0.01
C ARG A 231 14.92 -18.38 -0.02
N PHE A 232 13.92 -18.52 -0.89
CA PHE A 232 12.84 -17.53 -1.03
C PHE A 232 11.55 -18.13 -0.51
N VAL A 233 11.10 -17.66 0.63
CA VAL A 233 9.98 -18.26 1.36
C VAL A 233 8.91 -17.23 1.63
N THR A 234 7.66 -17.56 1.34
CA THR A 234 6.49 -16.78 1.73
C THR A 234 5.69 -17.56 2.75
N LEU A 235 5.62 -17.06 3.98
CA LEU A 235 4.72 -17.58 5.01
C LEU A 235 3.48 -16.69 5.12
N GLN A 236 2.29 -17.27 5.20
CA GLN A 236 1.07 -16.57 5.57
C GLN A 236 0.77 -16.80 7.04
N LEU A 237 0.66 -15.72 7.81
CA LEU A 237 0.25 -15.75 9.21
C LEU A 237 -1.12 -15.12 9.34
N ASP A 238 -2.06 -15.89 9.89
CA ASP A 238 -3.43 -15.45 10.11
C ASP A 238 -3.68 -15.30 11.61
N TRP A 239 -4.26 -14.17 11.99
CA TRP A 239 -4.74 -13.90 13.34
C TRP A 239 -6.26 -13.75 13.34
N ALA A 240 -6.95 -14.85 13.65
CA ALA A 240 -8.37 -14.84 13.89
C ALA A 240 -8.62 -14.39 15.32
N THR A 241 -9.09 -13.15 15.49
CA THR A 241 -9.39 -12.54 16.80
C THR A 241 -10.71 -11.77 16.75
N ASN A 242 -11.20 -11.37 17.92
CA ASN A 242 -12.37 -10.48 18.03
C ASN A 242 -12.11 -9.17 17.25
N PRO A 243 -12.97 -8.80 16.27
CA PRO A 243 -12.82 -7.59 15.48
C PRO A 243 -12.67 -6.31 16.32
N LYS A 244 -13.38 -6.23 17.45
CA LYS A 244 -13.31 -5.07 18.35
C LYS A 244 -11.95 -4.93 19.02
N SER A 245 -11.30 -6.04 19.38
CA SER A 245 -9.97 -6.01 19.98
C SER A 245 -8.92 -5.63 18.94
N LEU A 246 -9.07 -6.13 17.71
CA LEU A 246 -8.19 -5.79 16.60
C LEU A 246 -8.26 -4.30 16.27
N ASP A 247 -9.45 -3.72 16.16
CA ASP A 247 -9.61 -2.30 15.82
C ASP A 247 -8.97 -1.37 16.87
N ILE A 248 -8.91 -1.79 18.14
CA ILE A 248 -8.33 -1.00 19.23
C ILE A 248 -6.81 -1.16 19.31
N GLN A 249 -6.29 -2.39 19.22
CA GLN A 249 -4.89 -2.70 19.56
C GLN A 249 -4.07 -3.23 18.38
N GLY A 250 -4.66 -3.45 17.21
CA GLY A 250 -4.03 -4.20 16.13
C GLY A 250 -2.75 -3.55 15.58
N PHE A 251 -2.70 -2.22 15.46
CA PHE A 251 -1.47 -1.53 15.04
C PHE A 251 -0.35 -1.65 16.08
N ASP A 252 -0.69 -1.54 17.36
CA ASP A 252 0.26 -1.72 18.46
C ASP A 252 0.75 -3.17 18.53
N PHE A 253 -0.12 -4.14 18.27
CA PHE A 253 0.21 -5.57 18.20
C PHE A 253 1.26 -5.85 17.11
N TRP A 254 1.03 -5.40 15.88
CA TRP A 254 1.98 -5.61 14.78
C TRP A 254 3.29 -4.84 14.98
N ASN A 255 3.23 -3.64 15.54
CA ASN A 255 4.44 -2.90 15.93
C ASN A 255 5.25 -3.65 16.99
N SER A 256 4.58 -4.21 18.00
CA SER A 256 5.19 -5.00 19.07
C SER A 256 5.84 -6.27 18.53
N LEU A 257 5.18 -6.96 17.60
CA LEU A 257 5.75 -8.14 16.93
C LEU A 257 7.12 -7.81 16.32
N LYS A 258 7.22 -6.71 15.58
CA LYS A 258 8.48 -6.30 14.92
C LYS A 258 9.57 -5.95 15.95
N ILE A 259 9.20 -5.24 17.02
CA ILE A 259 10.15 -4.87 18.10
C ILE A 259 10.66 -6.12 18.82
N TYR A 260 9.76 -6.97 19.30
CA TYR A 260 10.14 -8.20 20.01
C TYR A 260 10.89 -9.16 19.11
N MET A 261 10.53 -9.28 17.83
CA MET A 261 11.24 -10.15 16.90
C MET A 261 12.68 -9.66 16.70
N SER A 262 12.87 -8.36 16.43
CA SER A 262 14.19 -7.77 16.20
C SER A 262 15.09 -7.87 17.45
N TRP A 263 14.52 -7.70 18.64
CA TRP A 263 15.26 -7.84 19.90
C TRP A 263 15.53 -9.31 20.25
N ALA A 264 14.51 -10.17 20.26
CA ALA A 264 14.63 -11.55 20.70
C ALA A 264 15.56 -12.36 19.80
N TRP A 265 15.55 -12.09 18.49
CA TRP A 265 16.47 -12.71 17.54
C TRP A 265 17.95 -12.54 17.91
N ARG A 266 18.32 -11.46 18.57
CA ARG A 266 19.72 -11.16 18.93
C ARG A 266 20.05 -11.56 20.36
N HIS A 267 19.10 -11.38 21.27
CA HIS A 267 19.38 -11.34 22.71
C HIS A 267 18.88 -12.56 23.49
N THR A 268 18.17 -13.48 22.84
CA THR A 268 17.57 -14.61 23.56
C THR A 268 18.12 -15.95 23.06
N ASN A 269 17.83 -17.03 23.80
CA ASN A 269 18.40 -18.37 23.55
C ASN A 269 17.44 -19.29 22.77
N GLU A 270 16.24 -18.82 22.48
CA GLU A 270 15.18 -19.52 21.76
C GLU A 270 15.62 -19.97 20.36
N LEU A 271 16.54 -19.23 19.72
CA LEU A 271 17.14 -19.62 18.45
C LEU A 271 18.04 -20.85 18.55
N GLU A 272 18.80 -20.98 19.65
CA GLU A 272 19.70 -22.12 19.85
C GLU A 272 18.92 -23.40 20.13
N VAL A 273 17.69 -23.28 20.64
CA VAL A 273 16.76 -24.41 20.81
C VAL A 273 16.29 -24.96 19.46
N MET A 274 15.94 -24.07 18.52
CA MET A 274 15.42 -24.48 17.20
C MET A 274 16.50 -24.79 16.17
N SER A 275 17.64 -24.14 16.28
CA SER A 275 18.81 -24.33 15.43
C SER A 275 20.04 -24.54 16.31
N PRO A 276 20.27 -25.76 16.83
CA PRO A 276 21.45 -26.05 17.64
C PRO A 276 22.75 -25.84 16.86
N THR A 277 22.72 -26.05 15.54
CA THR A 277 23.88 -25.94 14.66
C THR A 277 24.23 -24.47 14.37
N PHE A 278 23.23 -23.65 14.05
CA PHE A 278 23.45 -22.30 13.51
C PHE A 278 22.87 -21.19 14.37
N GLY A 279 22.14 -21.46 15.45
CA GLY A 279 21.43 -20.46 16.25
C GLY A 279 22.34 -19.34 16.76
N LYS A 280 23.56 -19.65 17.18
CA LYS A 280 24.57 -18.64 17.56
C LYS A 280 25.03 -17.78 16.38
N LEU A 281 25.14 -18.38 15.19
CA LEU A 281 25.51 -17.68 13.96
C LEU A 281 24.35 -16.82 13.43
N PHE A 282 23.11 -17.27 13.60
CA PHE A 282 21.92 -16.53 13.17
C PHE A 282 21.73 -15.22 13.94
N LYS A 283 22.18 -15.14 15.20
CA LYS A 283 22.18 -13.90 15.99
C LYS A 283 22.94 -12.75 15.32
N SER A 284 23.94 -13.04 14.46
CA SER A 284 24.69 -12.01 13.73
C SER A 284 24.04 -11.59 12.41
N ILE A 285 22.97 -12.25 11.97
CA ILE A 285 22.26 -11.90 10.75
C ILE A 285 21.35 -10.70 11.03
N ALA A 286 21.44 -9.66 10.20
CA ALA A 286 20.49 -8.55 10.20
C ALA A 286 19.12 -9.05 9.71
N LEU A 287 18.24 -9.41 10.66
CA LEU A 287 16.92 -9.96 10.36
C LEU A 287 16.08 -9.00 9.51
N GLU A 288 16.24 -7.69 9.70
CA GLU A 288 15.52 -6.62 9.00
C GLU A 288 15.85 -6.56 7.50
N GLU A 289 16.98 -7.12 7.07
CA GLU A 289 17.30 -7.29 5.64
C GLU A 289 16.72 -8.58 5.07
N ALA A 290 16.72 -9.64 5.88
CA ALA A 290 16.32 -10.99 5.48
C ALA A 290 14.79 -11.18 5.49
N VAL A 291 14.06 -10.45 6.34
CA VAL A 291 12.62 -10.62 6.53
C VAL A 291 11.87 -9.34 6.20
N LEU A 292 10.87 -9.48 5.34
CA LEU A 292 9.92 -8.42 4.99
C LEU A 292 8.53 -8.84 5.43
N TYR A 293 7.83 -7.98 6.15
CA TYR A 293 6.42 -8.19 6.48
C TYR A 293 5.56 -7.44 5.46
N THR A 294 4.41 -7.98 5.08
CA THR A 294 3.45 -7.24 4.25
C THR A 294 2.03 -7.66 4.59
N PRO A 295 1.07 -6.73 4.69
CA PRO A 295 -0.32 -7.10 4.93
C PRO A 295 -0.87 -7.93 3.77
N ASN A 296 -1.64 -8.96 4.11
CA ASN A 296 -2.36 -9.79 3.15
C ASN A 296 -3.71 -9.16 2.81
N GLY A 297 -3.73 -8.25 1.84
CA GLY A 297 -4.94 -7.59 1.33
C GLY A 297 -4.99 -6.09 1.63
N CYS A 298 -6.20 -5.55 1.80
CA CYS A 298 -6.47 -4.11 1.84
C CYS A 298 -6.28 -3.43 3.19
N ARG A 299 -5.94 -4.16 4.25
CA ARG A 299 -5.67 -3.61 5.58
C ARG A 299 -4.18 -3.30 5.74
N SER A 300 -3.78 -2.63 6.83
CA SER A 300 -2.39 -2.23 7.04
C SER A 300 -1.82 -2.75 8.38
N MET A 301 -0.50 -2.95 8.43
CA MET A 301 0.21 -3.34 9.67
C MET A 301 0.57 -2.14 10.54
N THR A 302 0.87 -1.00 9.91
CA THR A 302 1.06 0.30 10.55
C THR A 302 -0.04 1.25 10.13
N ALA A 303 -0.46 2.13 11.03
CA ALA A 303 -1.40 3.20 10.71
C ALA A 303 -0.83 4.03 9.54
N PRO A 304 -1.57 4.13 8.42
CA PRO A 304 -1.11 4.92 7.28
C PRO A 304 -0.87 6.39 7.64
N SER A 305 0.15 6.99 7.05
CA SER A 305 0.44 8.42 7.16
C SER A 305 0.79 9.01 5.79
N CYS A 306 0.46 10.28 5.57
CA CYS A 306 0.92 11.01 4.39
C CYS A 306 2.22 11.74 4.76
N ASP A 307 3.31 10.99 4.80
CA ASP A 307 4.68 11.49 4.99
C ASP A 307 5.65 10.75 4.04
N ASN A 308 6.83 11.34 3.84
CA ASN A 308 7.83 10.80 2.90
C ASN A 308 8.26 9.38 3.26
N GLN A 309 8.37 9.05 4.55
CA GLN A 309 8.81 7.74 4.99
C GLN A 309 7.79 6.66 4.58
N TYR A 310 6.51 6.90 4.86
CA TYR A 310 5.44 5.97 4.51
C TYR A 310 5.27 5.83 2.99
N LEU A 311 5.34 6.94 2.25
CA LEU A 311 5.24 6.93 0.79
C LEU A 311 6.44 6.22 0.14
N SER A 312 7.65 6.48 0.63
CA SER A 312 8.89 5.84 0.17
C SER A 312 8.83 4.32 0.39
N ILE A 313 8.47 3.85 1.59
CA ILE A 313 8.36 2.41 1.87
C ILE A 313 7.34 1.74 0.93
N ASN A 314 6.22 2.39 0.62
CA ASN A 314 5.20 1.81 -0.27
C ASN A 314 5.58 1.85 -1.76
N SER A 315 6.56 2.67 -2.18
CA SER A 315 7.07 2.66 -3.55
C SER A 315 7.79 1.35 -3.91
N LEU A 316 8.21 0.56 -2.91
CA LEU A 316 8.72 -0.82 -3.10
C LEU A 316 7.75 -1.71 -3.87
N ARG A 317 6.45 -1.39 -3.87
CA ARG A 317 5.43 -2.06 -4.68
C ARG A 317 5.75 -2.03 -6.17
N GLU A 318 6.33 -0.94 -6.66
CA GLU A 318 6.67 -0.81 -8.09
C GLU A 318 7.79 -1.78 -8.48
N LEU A 319 8.73 -2.06 -7.57
CA LEU A 319 9.79 -3.06 -7.76
C LEU A 319 9.25 -4.50 -7.76
N ALA A 320 8.09 -4.72 -7.14
CA ALA A 320 7.43 -6.01 -7.05
C ALA A 320 6.60 -6.37 -8.28
N LYS A 321 6.43 -5.45 -9.24
CA LYS A 321 5.73 -5.73 -10.49
C LYS A 321 6.57 -6.63 -11.39
N ALA A 322 5.92 -7.59 -12.07
CA ALA A 322 6.54 -8.42 -13.08
C ALA A 322 7.05 -7.51 -14.23
N SER A 323 8.37 -7.38 -14.34
CA SER A 323 9.03 -6.43 -15.25
C SER A 323 8.80 -6.80 -16.71
N GLY A 324 8.26 -5.86 -17.50
CA GLY A 324 8.36 -5.84 -18.96
C GLY A 324 9.39 -4.85 -19.51
N GLY A 325 10.23 -4.24 -18.67
CA GLY A 325 11.21 -3.21 -19.08
C GLY A 325 12.44 -3.17 -18.17
N ASN A 326 13.53 -2.59 -18.69
CA ASN A 326 14.80 -2.41 -17.98
C ASN A 326 14.59 -1.52 -16.73
N ASN A 327 14.52 -2.14 -15.54
CA ASN A 327 14.42 -1.45 -14.24
C ASN A 327 15.56 -0.47 -13.92
N ASN A 328 16.57 -0.34 -14.79
CA ASN A 328 17.66 0.62 -14.65
C ASN A 328 17.17 2.07 -14.83
N GLU A 329 16.17 2.30 -15.70
CA GLU A 329 15.65 3.65 -15.98
C GLU A 329 14.96 4.29 -14.77
N PHE A 330 14.37 3.49 -13.88
CA PHE A 330 13.65 3.99 -12.70
C PHE A 330 14.56 4.80 -11.74
N PHE A 331 15.88 4.58 -11.79
CA PHE A 331 16.84 5.25 -10.93
C PHE A 331 17.92 6.05 -11.65
N ASP A 332 17.98 5.99 -12.98
CA ASP A 332 18.92 6.78 -13.79
C ASP A 332 18.46 8.22 -14.00
N THR A 333 17.16 8.48 -13.87
CA THR A 333 16.51 9.79 -14.01
C THR A 333 16.40 10.54 -12.67
N VAL A 334 16.16 11.86 -12.67
CA VAL A 334 15.79 12.57 -11.43
C VAL A 334 14.45 12.04 -10.96
N PRO A 335 14.35 11.43 -9.77
CA PRO A 335 13.05 10.95 -9.32
C PRO A 335 12.12 12.14 -9.10
N VAL A 336 10.93 12.04 -9.69
CA VAL A 336 9.86 13.06 -9.61
C VAL A 336 9.37 13.26 -8.17
N GLY A 337 9.78 12.39 -7.23
CA GLY A 337 9.30 12.35 -5.85
C GLY A 337 8.13 11.37 -5.71
N THR A 338 8.03 10.71 -4.55
CA THR A 338 6.95 9.73 -4.31
C THR A 338 5.57 10.37 -4.27
N ASP A 339 5.51 11.68 -4.01
CA ASP A 339 4.32 12.51 -4.01
C ASP A 339 3.84 12.87 -5.43
N ALA A 340 4.75 13.28 -6.31
CA ALA A 340 4.40 13.55 -7.70
C ALA A 340 3.99 12.27 -8.44
N GLU A 341 4.68 11.16 -8.18
CA GLU A 341 4.33 9.84 -8.70
C GLU A 341 2.91 9.42 -8.28
N LEU A 342 2.52 9.73 -7.03
CA LEU A 342 1.19 9.47 -6.54
C LEU A 342 0.13 10.30 -7.29
N LEU A 343 0.41 11.58 -7.55
CA LEU A 343 -0.46 12.50 -8.29
C LEU A 343 -0.66 12.08 -9.75
N GLU A 344 0.43 11.69 -10.42
CA GLU A 344 0.39 11.26 -11.82
C GLU A 344 -0.39 9.94 -11.98
N LYS A 345 -0.12 8.95 -11.13
CA LYS A 345 -0.75 7.62 -11.23
C LYS A 345 -2.22 7.62 -10.80
N GLY A 346 -2.61 8.52 -9.90
CA GLY A 346 -4.00 8.69 -9.46
C GLY A 346 -4.65 7.41 -8.95
N VAL A 347 -5.92 7.21 -9.33
CA VAL A 347 -6.75 6.08 -8.89
C VAL A 347 -6.33 4.79 -9.58
N ARG A 348 -6.09 3.72 -8.81
CA ARG A 348 -5.59 2.42 -9.31
C ARG A 348 -6.60 1.28 -9.20
N GLY A 349 -6.42 0.21 -9.97
CA GLY A 349 -7.14 -1.06 -9.73
C GLY A 349 -6.79 -1.64 -8.35
N VAL A 350 -7.72 -2.41 -7.77
CA VAL A 350 -7.51 -3.21 -6.56
C VAL A 350 -7.90 -4.63 -6.89
N ASN A 351 -7.19 -5.61 -6.31
CA ASN A 351 -7.52 -7.03 -6.43
C ASN A 351 -7.67 -7.43 -7.90
N ASN A 352 -6.64 -7.11 -8.70
CA ASN A 352 -6.58 -7.34 -10.14
C ASN A 352 -5.21 -7.94 -10.55
N ASP A 353 -4.52 -8.58 -9.60
CA ASP A 353 -3.19 -9.16 -9.77
C ASP A 353 -2.15 -8.21 -10.39
N PHE A 354 -2.17 -6.93 -10.03
CA PHE A 354 -1.22 -5.95 -10.59
C PHE A 354 0.26 -6.24 -10.26
N LEU A 355 0.54 -7.12 -9.29
CA LEU A 355 1.89 -7.62 -8.97
C LEU A 355 2.29 -8.84 -9.80
N GLY A 356 1.39 -9.34 -10.66
CA GLY A 356 1.62 -10.51 -11.51
C GLY A 356 1.92 -11.78 -10.72
N THR A 357 1.32 -11.94 -9.53
CA THR A 357 1.56 -13.12 -8.69
C THR A 357 1.05 -14.41 -9.33
N GLN A 358 0.02 -14.34 -10.18
CA GLN A 358 -0.46 -15.49 -10.95
C GLN A 358 0.39 -15.80 -12.18
N SER A 359 1.29 -14.89 -12.59
CA SER A 359 2.20 -15.10 -13.71
C SER A 359 3.34 -16.09 -13.40
N PHE A 360 3.47 -16.50 -12.14
CA PHE A 360 4.50 -17.43 -11.67
C PHE A 360 3.89 -18.77 -11.26
N ASP A 361 4.59 -19.86 -11.53
CA ASP A 361 4.10 -21.18 -11.16
C ASP A 361 4.26 -21.45 -9.68
N LYS A 362 5.28 -20.85 -9.04
CA LYS A 362 5.53 -20.97 -7.60
C LYS A 362 5.70 -19.60 -6.95
N ALA A 363 5.31 -19.51 -5.67
CA ALA A 363 5.47 -18.29 -4.90
C ALA A 363 6.95 -17.91 -4.68
N GLU A 364 7.86 -18.89 -4.65
CA GLU A 364 9.31 -18.67 -4.55
C GLU A 364 9.88 -17.93 -5.77
N GLU A 365 9.32 -18.14 -6.96
CA GLU A 365 9.79 -17.53 -8.21
C GLU A 365 9.40 -16.05 -8.26
N TRP A 366 8.16 -15.75 -7.89
CA TRP A 366 7.69 -14.38 -7.72
C TRP A 366 8.54 -13.62 -6.69
N LEU A 367 8.75 -14.23 -5.51
CA LEU A 367 9.56 -13.61 -4.45
C LEU A 367 11.03 -13.45 -4.87
N GLY A 368 11.60 -14.43 -5.59
CA GLY A 368 12.95 -14.35 -6.14
C GLY A 368 13.09 -13.22 -7.15
N SER A 369 12.10 -13.02 -8.02
CA SER A 369 12.05 -11.89 -8.97
C SER A 369 12.00 -10.54 -8.25
N PHE A 370 11.08 -10.40 -7.29
CA PHE A 370 10.97 -9.18 -6.47
C PHE A 370 12.26 -8.89 -5.69
N ARG A 371 12.84 -9.89 -5.01
CA ARG A 371 14.10 -9.72 -4.25
C ARG A 371 15.26 -9.36 -5.16
N LYS A 372 15.35 -9.93 -6.36
CA LYS A 372 16.36 -9.56 -7.36
C LYS A 372 16.24 -8.09 -7.73
N ASN A 373 15.04 -7.62 -8.07
CA ASN A 373 14.80 -6.21 -8.40
C ASN A 373 15.20 -5.31 -7.22
N LEU A 374 14.73 -5.63 -6.00
CA LEU A 374 15.06 -4.89 -4.79
C LEU A 374 16.57 -4.79 -4.55
N ILE A 375 17.31 -5.90 -4.67
CA ILE A 375 18.75 -5.92 -4.46
C ILE A 375 19.49 -5.11 -5.53
N GLN A 376 19.07 -5.19 -6.80
CA GLN A 376 19.65 -4.40 -7.89
C GLN A 376 19.44 -2.90 -7.65
N SER A 377 18.21 -2.49 -7.31
CA SER A 377 17.88 -1.10 -6.97
C SER A 377 18.67 -0.58 -5.77
N ARG A 378 18.78 -1.39 -4.69
CA ARG A 378 19.62 -1.08 -3.54
C ARG A 378 21.08 -0.90 -3.93
N GLY A 379 21.60 -1.77 -4.79
CA GLY A 379 22.97 -1.71 -5.30
C GLY A 379 23.25 -0.42 -6.07
N ILE A 380 22.35 -0.04 -6.99
CA ILE A 380 22.44 1.22 -7.75
C ILE A 380 22.44 2.42 -6.79
N MET A 381 21.50 2.47 -5.85
CA MET A 381 21.39 3.58 -4.89
C MET A 381 22.60 3.72 -3.97
N LYS A 382 23.10 2.59 -3.46
CA LYS A 382 24.31 2.56 -2.66
C LYS A 382 25.53 3.04 -3.44
N ASN A 383 25.67 2.62 -4.70
CA ASN A 383 26.75 3.08 -5.57
C ASN A 383 26.64 4.58 -5.88
N LYS A 384 25.43 5.09 -6.13
CA LYS A 384 25.17 6.52 -6.32
C LYS A 384 25.55 7.33 -5.08
N TYR A 385 25.11 6.90 -3.90
CA TYR A 385 25.46 7.55 -2.63
C TYR A 385 26.98 7.57 -2.40
N GLN A 386 27.63 6.41 -2.52
CA GLN A 386 29.06 6.28 -2.29
C GLN A 386 29.87 7.14 -3.28
N SER A 387 29.49 7.12 -4.55
CA SER A 387 30.11 7.93 -5.60
C SER A 387 29.95 9.42 -5.30
N ALA A 388 28.73 9.87 -4.98
CA ALA A 388 28.44 11.27 -4.66
C ALA A 388 29.23 11.77 -3.44
N ILE A 389 29.23 11.04 -2.32
CA ILE A 389 29.98 11.41 -1.13
C ILE A 389 31.50 11.43 -1.40
N THR A 390 32.01 10.47 -2.19
CA THR A 390 33.43 10.44 -2.55
C THR A 390 33.83 11.67 -3.38
N HIS A 391 33.03 12.00 -4.40
CA HIS A 391 33.28 13.16 -5.26
C HIS A 391 33.17 14.48 -4.48
N LEU A 392 32.16 14.63 -3.62
CA LEU A 392 31.96 15.83 -2.81
C LEU A 392 33.13 16.05 -1.84
N ASN A 393 33.57 15.00 -1.15
CA ASN A 393 34.74 15.07 -0.28
C ASN A 393 36.00 15.47 -1.06
N LEU A 394 36.23 14.85 -2.23
CA LEU A 394 37.38 15.14 -3.07
C LEU A 394 37.38 16.58 -3.59
N LEU A 395 36.27 17.05 -4.17
CA LEU A 395 36.16 18.40 -4.72
C LEU A 395 36.38 19.45 -3.64
N GLN A 396 35.80 19.24 -2.45
CA GLN A 396 35.94 20.16 -1.33
C GLN A 396 37.34 20.11 -0.71
N ASP A 397 38.04 18.97 -0.75
CA ASP A 397 39.43 18.86 -0.29
C ASP A 397 40.46 19.46 -1.25
N GLN A 398 40.30 19.22 -2.56
CA GLN A 398 41.31 19.57 -3.56
C GLN A 398 41.11 20.97 -4.13
N LEU A 399 39.86 21.42 -4.29
CA LEU A 399 39.54 22.70 -4.92
C LEU A 399 38.92 23.70 -3.92
N GLY A 400 38.03 23.22 -3.06
CA GLY A 400 37.25 24.09 -2.18
C GLY A 400 36.38 25.11 -2.94
N VAL A 401 35.70 26.00 -2.21
CA VAL A 401 34.77 26.97 -2.83
C VAL A 401 35.52 28.00 -3.67
N GLN A 402 36.58 28.59 -3.09
CA GLN A 402 37.35 29.63 -3.79
C GLN A 402 38.10 29.07 -4.99
N GLY A 403 38.79 27.92 -4.85
CA GLY A 403 39.55 27.34 -5.96
C GLY A 403 38.65 26.97 -7.14
N LEU A 404 37.51 26.32 -6.90
CA LEU A 404 36.59 25.95 -7.99
C LEU A 404 36.01 27.19 -8.69
N THR A 405 35.55 28.19 -7.92
CA THR A 405 34.91 29.38 -8.48
C THR A 405 35.89 30.27 -9.25
N THR A 406 37.12 30.44 -8.76
CA THR A 406 38.17 31.16 -9.49
C THR A 406 38.54 30.46 -10.78
N LEU A 407 38.69 29.13 -10.77
CA LEU A 407 39.01 28.37 -11.99
C LEU A 407 37.90 28.40 -13.03
N VAL A 408 36.62 28.46 -12.62
CA VAL A 408 35.49 28.66 -13.54
C VAL A 408 35.51 30.08 -14.10
N GLN A 409 35.75 31.10 -13.26
CA GLN A 409 35.86 32.49 -13.73
C GLN A 409 37.00 32.66 -14.74
N THR A 410 38.17 32.06 -14.49
CA THR A 410 39.29 32.06 -15.45
C THR A 410 38.93 31.34 -16.74
N ALA A 411 38.21 30.21 -16.68
CA ALA A 411 37.74 29.50 -17.87
C ALA A 411 36.77 30.35 -18.71
N ILE A 412 35.93 31.15 -18.05
CA ILE A 412 35.00 32.09 -18.71
C ILE A 412 35.74 33.29 -19.32
N GLN A 413 36.72 33.85 -18.60
CA GLN A 413 37.47 35.04 -19.03
C GLN A 413 38.45 34.77 -20.19
N ASN A 414 38.91 33.53 -20.37
CA ASN A 414 39.85 33.15 -21.43
C ASN A 414 39.21 33.03 -22.84
N GLU A 415 38.00 33.56 -23.06
CA GLU A 415 37.20 33.56 -24.30
C GLU A 415 37.08 32.21 -25.07
N GLY A 416 35.85 31.71 -25.14
CA GLY A 416 35.45 30.49 -25.86
C GLY A 416 35.75 30.53 -27.35
N SER A 417 36.86 29.93 -27.75
CA SER A 417 37.28 29.81 -29.16
C SER A 417 36.73 28.57 -29.86
N SER A 418 36.13 27.61 -29.13
CA SER A 418 35.51 26.42 -29.72
C SER A 418 34.04 26.24 -29.30
N ASP A 419 33.23 25.75 -30.23
CA ASP A 419 31.84 25.38 -29.99
C ASP A 419 31.71 24.33 -28.87
N GLN A 420 32.74 23.51 -28.63
CA GLN A 420 32.77 22.52 -27.55
C GLN A 420 32.79 23.18 -26.16
N VAL A 421 33.64 24.18 -25.94
CA VAL A 421 33.71 24.91 -24.66
C VAL A 421 32.45 25.75 -24.45
N MET A 422 31.91 26.35 -25.51
CA MET A 422 30.61 27.05 -25.43
C MET A 422 29.49 26.08 -25.03
N ASN A 423 29.44 24.88 -25.61
CA ASN A 423 28.48 23.85 -25.23
C ASN A 423 28.63 23.45 -23.75
N GLU A 424 29.85 23.21 -23.26
CA GLU A 424 30.09 22.86 -21.85
C GLU A 424 29.66 23.94 -20.86
N LEU A 425 29.99 25.21 -21.16
CA LEU A 425 29.56 26.34 -20.36
C LEU A 425 28.04 26.46 -20.37
N TYR A 426 27.39 26.24 -21.52
CA TYR A 426 25.93 26.25 -21.62
C TYR A 426 25.33 25.16 -20.74
N TYR A 427 25.84 23.92 -20.82
CA TYR A 427 25.35 22.83 -19.97
C TYR A 427 25.51 23.14 -18.49
N MET A 428 26.70 23.59 -18.05
CA MET A 428 26.95 23.94 -16.65
C MET A 428 26.01 25.05 -16.18
N CYS A 429 25.83 26.11 -16.97
CA CYS A 429 24.98 27.23 -16.59
C CYS A 429 23.49 26.85 -16.53
N THR A 430 23.02 25.98 -17.42
CA THR A 430 21.65 25.45 -17.33
C THR A 430 21.51 24.48 -16.15
N GLU A 431 22.43 23.53 -15.98
CA GLU A 431 22.41 22.53 -14.90
C GLU A 431 22.46 23.18 -13.52
N ILE A 432 23.29 24.21 -13.32
CA ILE A 432 23.37 24.93 -12.04
C ILE A 432 22.14 25.80 -11.78
N ARG A 433 21.48 26.30 -12.83
CA ARG A 433 20.19 27.00 -12.69
C ARG A 433 19.07 26.05 -12.29
N LEU A 434 19.00 24.87 -12.90
CA LEU A 434 18.05 23.82 -12.53
C LEU A 434 18.25 23.37 -11.06
N ALA A 435 19.50 23.26 -10.61
CA ALA A 435 19.81 22.75 -9.27
C ALA A 435 19.85 23.81 -8.16
N GLY A 436 20.23 25.06 -8.46
CA GLY A 436 20.63 26.04 -7.44
C GLY A 436 19.95 27.41 -7.50
N ASP A 437 19.13 27.70 -8.49
CA ASP A 437 18.45 29.00 -8.65
C ASP A 437 17.17 29.09 -7.79
N GLU A 438 17.05 30.18 -7.01
CA GLU A 438 15.87 30.44 -6.16
C GLU A 438 14.62 30.81 -6.96
N THR A 439 14.81 31.42 -8.13
CA THR A 439 13.70 31.92 -8.95
C THR A 439 12.99 30.80 -9.69
N LEU A 440 13.71 29.73 -10.01
CA LEU A 440 13.18 28.57 -10.71
C LEU A 440 12.74 27.45 -9.75
N ASP A 441 13.43 27.31 -8.61
CA ASP A 441 13.18 26.32 -7.54
C ASP A 441 12.77 24.92 -8.06
N PHE A 442 13.53 24.40 -9.05
CA PHE A 442 13.30 23.06 -9.59
C PHE A 442 13.82 21.97 -8.64
N LEU A 443 15.04 22.11 -8.12
CA LEU A 443 15.66 21.16 -7.18
C LEU A 443 16.30 21.82 -5.96
N LYS A 444 16.37 23.16 -5.90
CA LYS A 444 17.11 23.87 -4.85
C LYS A 444 16.59 23.51 -3.47
N THR A 445 15.28 23.72 -3.22
CA THR A 445 14.68 23.43 -1.92
C THR A 445 14.84 21.96 -1.53
N ASP A 446 14.76 21.04 -2.49
CA ASP A 446 14.90 19.62 -2.25
C ASP A 446 16.34 19.19 -1.95
N ILE A 447 17.33 19.81 -2.59
CA ILE A 447 18.75 19.64 -2.27
C ILE A 447 19.07 20.22 -0.89
N GLU A 448 18.53 21.38 -0.52
CA GLU A 448 18.73 21.97 0.80
C GLU A 448 18.15 21.07 1.93
N ARG A 449 17.07 20.34 1.65
CA ARG A 449 16.48 19.37 2.60
C ARG A 449 17.38 18.18 2.89
N ILE A 450 18.31 17.82 2.00
CA ILE A 450 19.25 16.70 2.22
C ILE A 450 20.01 16.89 3.54
N ALA A 451 20.34 18.14 3.90
CA ALA A 451 21.03 18.48 5.15
C ALA A 451 20.24 18.05 6.41
N GLN A 452 18.93 17.91 6.31
CA GLN A 452 18.03 17.58 7.43
C GLN A 452 17.72 16.08 7.53
N LEU A 453 18.10 15.28 6.54
CA LEU A 453 17.71 13.87 6.45
C LEU A 453 18.59 12.98 7.33
N LYS A 454 18.03 12.58 8.48
CA LYS A 454 18.67 11.70 9.45
C LYS A 454 18.99 10.31 8.90
N ASN A 455 18.21 9.80 7.93
CA ASN A 455 18.30 8.42 7.47
C ASN A 455 19.55 8.17 6.61
N LEU A 456 20.01 9.19 5.88
CA LEU A 456 21.26 9.13 5.12
C LEU A 456 22.52 9.19 6.00
N THR A 457 22.41 9.63 7.25
CA THR A 457 23.55 9.66 8.20
C THR A 457 23.89 8.29 8.79
N GLN A 458 23.03 7.29 8.60
CA GLN A 458 23.24 5.92 9.09
C GLN A 458 23.99 5.03 8.09
N MET A 459 24.28 5.54 6.88
CA MET A 459 25.09 4.81 5.92
C MET A 459 26.57 4.84 6.34
N PRO A 460 27.24 3.68 6.48
CA PRO A 460 28.58 3.57 7.10
C PRO A 460 29.74 4.00 6.19
N TYR A 461 29.51 4.92 5.25
CA TYR A 461 30.49 5.29 4.23
C TYR A 461 31.16 6.63 4.53
N SER A 462 32.44 6.55 4.92
CA SER A 462 33.43 7.64 5.06
C SER A 462 32.91 8.95 5.67
N GLU A 463 32.87 8.96 7.00
CA GLU A 463 32.48 10.07 7.91
C GLU A 463 33.42 11.29 7.90
N LYS A 464 34.13 11.59 6.80
CA LYS A 464 35.07 12.74 6.80
C LYS A 464 34.33 14.07 6.99
N ARG A 465 33.13 14.19 6.42
CA ARG A 465 32.28 15.39 6.45
C ARG A 465 30.81 15.04 6.60
N SER A 466 30.04 15.97 7.15
CA SER A 466 28.60 15.80 7.35
C SER A 466 27.79 16.21 6.11
N LEU A 467 26.58 15.65 5.92
CA LEU A 467 25.67 16.05 4.84
C LEU A 467 25.41 17.58 4.80
N PRO A 468 25.17 18.26 5.94
CA PRO A 468 25.07 19.73 5.95
C PRO A 468 26.30 20.44 5.38
N GLU A 469 27.52 19.95 5.61
CA GLU A 469 28.73 20.55 5.07
C GLU A 469 28.79 20.44 3.54
N HIS A 470 28.36 19.31 2.98
CA HIS A 470 28.29 19.14 1.53
C HIS A 470 27.20 20.00 0.88
N VAL A 471 26.03 20.13 1.52
CA VAL A 471 24.96 21.03 1.04
C VAL A 471 25.41 22.49 1.09
N ASN A 472 26.09 22.91 2.16
CA ASN A 472 26.64 24.25 2.27
C ASN A 472 27.72 24.52 1.20
N PHE A 473 28.60 23.55 0.96
CA PHE A 473 29.60 23.63 -0.11
C PHE A 473 28.95 23.88 -1.48
N PHE A 474 27.91 23.11 -1.83
CA PHE A 474 27.16 23.31 -3.07
C PHE A 474 26.49 24.68 -3.13
N LYS A 475 25.85 25.11 -2.03
CA LYS A 475 25.16 26.40 -1.95
C LYS A 475 26.10 27.57 -2.17
N GLU A 476 27.27 27.55 -1.54
CA GLU A 476 28.28 28.60 -1.69
C GLU A 476 28.84 28.65 -3.12
N VAL A 477 29.15 27.50 -3.73
CA VAL A 477 29.60 27.44 -5.13
C VAL A 477 28.52 27.97 -6.08
N SER A 478 27.27 27.54 -5.89
CA SER A 478 26.15 27.96 -6.75
C SER A 478 25.89 29.45 -6.67
N SER A 479 25.96 30.05 -5.47
CA SER A 479 25.78 31.49 -5.26
C SER A 479 26.83 32.35 -5.97
N ARG A 480 28.01 31.80 -6.24
CA ARG A 480 29.12 32.49 -6.92
C ARG A 480 29.14 32.27 -8.43
N ILE A 481 28.69 31.10 -8.91
CA ILE A 481 28.70 30.77 -10.34
C ILE A 481 27.44 31.30 -11.06
N LEU A 482 26.27 31.30 -10.42
CA LEU A 482 25.03 31.81 -11.04
C LEU A 482 25.16 33.25 -11.57
N PRO A 483 25.77 34.21 -10.85
CA PRO A 483 26.01 35.55 -11.37
C PRO A 483 26.86 35.57 -12.64
N LEU A 484 27.88 34.70 -12.74
CA LEU A 484 28.74 34.59 -13.93
C LEU A 484 27.95 34.08 -15.14
N CYS A 485 27.05 33.11 -14.94
CA CYS A 485 26.14 32.64 -15.99
C CYS A 485 25.16 33.72 -16.45
N ASN A 486 24.66 34.54 -15.53
CA ASN A 486 23.79 35.67 -15.85
C ASN A 486 24.51 36.75 -16.67
N GLU A 487 25.81 36.95 -16.42
CA GLU A 487 26.64 37.88 -17.17
C GLU A 487 26.83 37.40 -18.63
N LEU A 488 27.11 36.11 -18.84
CA LEU A 488 27.23 35.50 -20.18
C LEU A 488 25.95 35.63 -21.01
N GLU A 489 24.78 35.51 -20.37
CA GLU A 489 23.51 35.71 -21.06
C GLU A 489 23.28 37.19 -21.43
N LYS A 490 23.61 38.12 -20.52
CA LYS A 490 23.52 39.57 -20.78
C LYS A 490 24.43 40.02 -21.93
N THR A 491 25.58 39.36 -22.12
CA THR A 491 26.52 39.67 -23.21
C THR A 491 26.16 39.00 -24.55
N ASN A 492 24.99 38.35 -24.66
CA ASN A 492 24.57 37.60 -25.86
C ASN A 492 25.58 36.52 -26.28
N PHE A 493 26.34 35.97 -25.33
CA PHE A 493 27.40 34.99 -25.60
C PHE A 493 26.91 33.77 -26.39
N TRP A 494 25.66 33.36 -26.19
CA TRP A 494 25.04 32.21 -26.85
C TRP A 494 24.50 32.50 -28.26
N ASN A 495 24.36 33.76 -28.64
CA ASN A 495 23.73 34.19 -29.90
C ASN A 495 24.75 34.50 -31.01
N LYS A 496 25.88 33.79 -31.02
CA LYS A 496 26.93 33.94 -32.03
C LYS A 496 26.46 33.36 -33.37
N SER A 497 26.69 34.08 -34.48
CA SER A 497 26.33 33.61 -35.83
C SER A 497 26.96 32.25 -36.13
N GLY A 498 26.14 31.27 -36.54
CA GLY A 498 26.58 29.91 -36.87
C GLY A 498 26.69 28.92 -35.70
N TYR A 499 26.51 29.38 -34.46
CA TYR A 499 26.53 28.50 -33.29
C TYR A 499 25.13 27.98 -32.95
N THR A 500 25.01 26.67 -32.74
CA THR A 500 23.81 26.04 -32.19
C THR A 500 24.22 25.08 -31.08
N VAL A 501 23.56 25.19 -29.92
CA VAL A 501 23.87 24.35 -28.77
C VAL A 501 23.56 22.89 -29.08
N ASN A 502 24.55 22.01 -28.90
CA ASN A 502 24.33 20.58 -29.01
C ASN A 502 23.61 20.05 -27.77
N LYS A 503 22.28 19.91 -27.83
CA LYS A 503 21.49 19.43 -26.67
C LYS A 503 21.83 18.00 -26.23
N GLN A 504 22.66 17.24 -26.96
CA GLN A 504 23.05 15.89 -26.55
C GLN A 504 24.12 15.83 -25.47
N GLY A 505 24.85 16.92 -25.18
CA GLY A 505 25.89 16.94 -24.15
C GLY A 505 25.39 17.19 -22.72
N PHE A 506 24.10 17.45 -22.53
CA PHE A 506 23.46 17.55 -21.21
C PHE A 506 23.60 16.25 -20.42
N ALA A 507 23.72 16.38 -19.09
CA ALA A 507 23.63 15.21 -18.22
C ALA A 507 22.26 14.53 -18.39
N PRO A 508 22.16 13.18 -18.27
CA PRO A 508 20.88 12.46 -18.45
C PRO A 508 19.74 13.06 -17.62
N TRP A 509 20.02 13.33 -16.34
CA TRP A 509 19.07 13.94 -15.41
C TRP A 509 18.54 15.31 -15.87
N ALA A 510 19.38 16.11 -16.54
CA ALA A 510 19.01 17.42 -17.07
C ALA A 510 18.24 17.30 -18.39
N LYS A 511 18.56 16.29 -19.23
CA LYS A 511 17.79 15.98 -20.44
C LYS A 511 16.33 15.64 -20.11
N ASP A 512 16.13 14.85 -19.07
CA ASP A 512 14.78 14.48 -18.61
C ASP A 512 13.99 15.69 -18.14
N MET A 513 14.59 16.55 -17.30
CA MET A 513 13.94 17.77 -16.81
C MET A 513 13.60 18.75 -17.92
N LEU A 514 14.45 18.84 -18.95
CA LEU A 514 14.25 19.70 -20.11
C LEU A 514 13.41 19.04 -21.22
N GLN A 515 12.95 17.80 -21.02
CA GLN A 515 12.19 17.00 -21.99
C GLN A 515 12.89 16.90 -23.36
N ILE A 516 14.21 16.71 -23.35
CA ILE A 516 15.01 16.59 -24.57
C ILE A 516 14.84 15.15 -25.10
N THR A 517 13.96 14.96 -26.09
CA THR A 517 13.77 13.67 -26.77
C THR A 517 15.04 13.29 -27.54
N GLY A 518 15.65 12.15 -27.18
CA GLY A 518 16.77 11.58 -27.92
C GLY A 518 16.26 10.80 -29.15
N ASN A 519 16.83 11.06 -30.32
CA ASN A 519 16.90 10.01 -31.35
C ASN A 519 18.05 9.09 -30.91
N GLU A 520 17.74 7.85 -30.54
CA GLU A 520 18.71 6.88 -29.98
C GLU A 520 19.79 6.40 -30.97
N GLU A 521 19.73 6.83 -32.23
CA GLU A 521 20.68 6.38 -33.24
C GLU A 521 21.66 7.52 -33.59
N SER A 522 22.95 7.31 -33.30
CA SER A 522 24.14 8.00 -33.88
C SER A 522 24.75 9.24 -33.20
N GLY A 523 24.78 9.34 -31.86
CA GLY A 523 25.63 10.33 -31.17
C GLY A 523 26.89 9.71 -30.56
N GLU A 524 28.10 10.10 -31.00
CA GLU A 524 29.33 9.84 -30.24
C GLU A 524 29.18 10.39 -28.81
N LYS A 525 29.58 9.59 -27.81
CA LYS A 525 29.49 9.97 -26.40
C LYS A 525 30.27 11.26 -26.17
N PHE A 526 29.59 12.31 -25.67
CA PHE A 526 30.21 13.61 -25.41
C PHE A 526 31.44 13.46 -24.49
N VAL A 527 32.61 13.90 -24.96
CA VAL A 527 33.86 13.91 -24.18
C VAL A 527 34.17 15.36 -23.80
N PRO A 528 34.36 15.67 -22.50
CA PRO A 528 34.72 17.02 -22.07
C PRO A 528 36.09 17.47 -22.62
N ALA A 529 36.23 18.77 -22.89
CA ALA A 529 37.45 19.38 -23.39
C ALA A 529 38.56 19.35 -22.32
N THR A 530 39.76 18.91 -22.70
CA THR A 530 40.94 18.98 -21.84
C THR A 530 41.68 20.30 -22.06
N PHE A 531 41.75 21.16 -21.05
CA PHE A 531 42.65 22.30 -21.09
C PHE A 531 44.08 21.77 -20.80
N SER A 532 45.02 21.96 -21.71
CA SER A 532 46.44 21.52 -21.62
C SER A 532 46.73 20.02 -21.70
N GLY A 533 45.77 19.18 -22.11
CA GLY A 533 45.98 17.74 -22.33
C GLY A 533 46.10 16.89 -21.06
N MET A 534 45.92 17.47 -19.87
CA MET A 534 45.86 16.76 -18.59
C MET A 534 44.53 17.01 -17.87
N PRO A 535 43.95 16.00 -17.21
CA PRO A 535 42.72 16.17 -16.43
C PRO A 535 42.98 16.98 -15.15
N LEU A 536 42.03 17.85 -14.79
CA LEU A 536 42.09 18.64 -13.56
C LEU A 536 42.13 17.75 -12.29
N LEU A 537 41.36 16.66 -12.26
CA LEU A 537 41.41 15.66 -11.20
C LEU A 537 41.41 14.24 -11.79
N SER A 538 42.31 13.38 -11.30
CA SER A 538 42.37 11.96 -11.67
C SER A 538 42.90 11.10 -10.52
N TRP A 539 42.53 9.82 -10.49
CA TRP A 539 43.11 8.85 -9.57
C TRP A 539 44.48 8.40 -10.10
N LYS A 540 45.52 8.47 -9.26
CA LYS A 540 46.75 7.70 -9.51
C LYS A 540 46.45 6.23 -9.19
N THR A 541 46.33 5.39 -10.22
CA THR A 541 46.42 3.94 -10.04
C THR A 541 47.85 3.61 -9.58
N GLN A 542 47.98 2.67 -8.64
CA GLN A 542 49.26 2.33 -8.01
C GLN A 542 50.37 2.11 -9.04
N THR A 543 51.58 2.55 -8.69
CA THR A 543 52.82 2.39 -9.44
C THR A 543 52.99 0.94 -9.92
N GLY A 544 52.81 0.70 -11.22
CA GLY A 544 53.06 -0.59 -11.86
C GLY A 544 51.99 -1.07 -12.85
N SER A 545 50.81 -0.45 -12.89
CA SER A 545 49.80 -0.76 -13.93
C SER A 545 49.85 0.27 -15.05
N SER A 546 50.16 -0.16 -16.27
CA SER A 546 50.07 0.63 -17.53
C SER A 546 48.63 0.87 -18.00
N SER A 547 47.64 0.72 -17.13
CA SER A 547 46.23 1.05 -17.41
C SER A 547 45.92 2.48 -16.97
N ALA A 548 45.58 3.33 -17.96
CA ALA A 548 45.07 4.70 -17.90
C ALA A 548 44.67 5.26 -16.52
N ASN A 549 45.17 6.46 -16.19
CA ASN A 549 44.67 7.29 -15.10
C ASN A 549 43.13 7.38 -15.20
N GLN A 550 42.42 6.99 -14.14
CA GLN A 550 40.96 7.13 -14.11
C GLN A 550 40.63 8.60 -13.85
N VAL A 551 40.19 9.30 -14.88
CA VAL A 551 39.84 10.73 -14.81
C VAL A 551 38.57 10.92 -13.97
N ILE A 552 38.61 11.89 -13.06
CA ILE A 552 37.48 12.27 -12.20
C ILE A 552 36.74 13.45 -12.81
N CYS A 553 37.46 14.50 -13.19
CA CYS A 553 36.95 15.58 -14.03
C CYS A 553 38.08 16.21 -14.85
N TYR A 554 37.75 16.64 -16.08
CA TYR A 554 38.73 17.11 -17.05
C TYR A 554 39.11 18.58 -16.88
N ASN A 555 38.16 19.43 -16.52
CA ASN A 555 38.35 20.87 -16.38
C ASN A 555 37.43 21.44 -15.27
N SER A 556 37.52 22.75 -14.98
CA SER A 556 36.74 23.38 -13.91
C SER A 556 35.22 23.38 -14.16
N ILE A 557 34.81 23.43 -15.42
CA ILE A 557 33.40 23.34 -15.83
C ILE A 557 32.88 21.92 -15.55
N ASP A 558 33.63 20.91 -15.97
CA ASP A 558 33.31 19.50 -15.75
C ASP A 558 33.31 19.13 -14.25
N CYS A 559 34.26 19.64 -13.45
CA CYS A 559 34.25 19.46 -12.00
C CYS A 559 33.03 20.14 -11.33
N THR A 560 32.58 21.27 -11.86
CA THR A 560 31.34 21.94 -11.38
C THR A 560 30.10 21.13 -11.75
N ARG A 561 30.04 20.58 -12.96
CA ARG A 561 28.97 19.66 -13.37
C ARG A 561 28.97 18.38 -12.53
N LEU A 562 30.14 17.86 -12.17
CA LEU A 562 30.28 16.74 -11.24
C LEU A 562 29.76 17.06 -9.83
N LEU A 563 30.01 18.27 -9.33
CA LEU A 563 29.44 18.77 -8.08
C LEU A 563 27.90 18.77 -8.14
N ILE A 564 27.32 19.37 -9.19
CA ILE A 564 25.86 19.43 -9.40
C ILE A 564 25.29 18.01 -9.47
N LYS A 565 25.86 17.15 -10.31
CA LYS A 565 25.45 15.75 -10.45
C LYS A 565 25.49 15.02 -9.12
N SER A 566 26.53 15.21 -8.31
CA SER A 566 26.67 14.53 -7.01
C SER A 566 25.58 14.96 -6.04
N MET A 567 25.17 16.24 -6.04
CA MET A 567 24.03 16.70 -5.23
C MET A 567 22.69 16.18 -5.73
N VAL A 568 22.50 16.11 -7.05
CA VAL A 568 21.29 15.50 -7.66
C VAL A 568 21.21 14.00 -7.35
N ASP A 569 22.33 13.28 -7.39
CA ASP A 569 22.38 11.87 -7.00
C ASP A 569 22.09 11.68 -5.50
N LEU A 570 22.60 12.57 -4.63
CA LEU A 570 22.24 12.54 -3.20
C LEU A 570 20.75 12.79 -3.00
N TYR A 571 20.16 13.75 -3.71
CA TYR A 571 18.71 13.98 -3.69
C TYR A 571 17.95 12.72 -4.11
N ALA A 572 18.33 12.09 -5.22
CA ALA A 572 17.68 10.90 -5.74
C ALA A 572 17.74 9.72 -4.74
N VAL A 573 18.89 9.51 -4.11
CA VAL A 573 19.05 8.51 -3.04
C VAL A 573 18.15 8.85 -1.85
N SER A 574 18.06 10.13 -1.50
CA SER A 574 17.29 10.60 -0.36
C SER A 574 15.80 10.30 -0.45
N THR A 575 15.23 10.37 -1.66
CA THR A 575 13.81 10.10 -1.92
C THR A 575 13.42 8.65 -1.63
N TYR A 576 14.33 7.70 -1.85
CA TYR A 576 14.09 6.26 -1.67
C TYR A 576 14.89 5.64 -0.51
N ALA A 577 15.58 6.46 0.27
CA ALA A 577 16.44 6.01 1.36
C ALA A 577 15.67 5.11 2.34
N ASP A 578 14.46 5.49 2.72
CA ASP A 578 13.65 4.77 3.71
C ASP A 578 13.12 3.43 3.20
N ALA A 579 12.97 3.30 1.89
CA ALA A 579 12.53 2.09 1.22
C ALA A 579 13.68 1.08 1.05
N LEU A 580 14.87 1.60 0.70
CA LEU A 580 15.99 0.79 0.21
C LEU A 580 17.07 0.55 1.27
N ILE A 581 17.11 1.36 2.33
CA ILE A 581 18.08 1.23 3.41
C ILE A 581 17.29 0.90 4.69
N PRO A 582 17.31 -0.36 5.14
CA PRO A 582 16.62 -0.69 6.38
C PRO A 582 17.28 0.05 7.54
N LEU A 583 16.50 0.87 8.23
CA LEU A 583 16.91 1.45 9.51
C LEU A 583 17.18 0.29 10.48
N ALA A 584 18.36 0.27 11.09
CA ALA A 584 18.74 -0.79 12.02
C ALA A 584 17.69 -0.92 13.15
N GLY A 585 17.16 -2.13 13.36
CA GLY A 585 16.28 -2.44 14.50
C GLY A 585 14.77 -2.43 14.24
N LYS A 586 14.30 -2.16 13.00
CA LYS A 586 12.88 -2.36 12.64
C LYS A 586 12.73 -2.91 11.22
N SER A 587 12.16 -4.10 11.09
CA SER A 587 11.78 -4.69 9.80
C SER A 587 10.75 -3.81 9.08
N SER A 588 10.90 -3.65 7.77
CA SER A 588 9.94 -2.89 6.95
C SER A 588 8.63 -3.65 6.74
N ASP A 589 7.55 -2.89 6.53
CA ASP A 589 6.20 -3.41 6.32
C ASP A 589 5.42 -2.67 5.21
N PRO A 590 5.91 -2.70 3.96
CA PRO A 590 5.25 -2.05 2.83
C PRO A 590 3.88 -2.67 2.55
N ASN A 591 2.91 -1.83 2.18
CA ASN A 591 1.59 -2.24 1.72
C ASN A 591 1.66 -2.69 0.25
N LEU A 592 2.35 -3.80 -0.03
CA LEU A 592 2.57 -4.25 -1.40
C LEU A 592 1.25 -4.47 -2.13
N PHE A 593 0.28 -5.15 -1.52
CA PHE A 593 -1.00 -5.51 -2.15
C PHE A 593 -2.09 -4.43 -2.07
N ASN A 594 -1.83 -3.30 -1.39
CA ASN A 594 -2.84 -2.27 -1.14
C ASN A 594 -2.37 -0.87 -1.58
N PRO A 595 -2.75 -0.42 -2.79
CA PRO A 595 -2.41 0.92 -3.27
C PRO A 595 -3.28 2.05 -2.70
N TYR A 596 -4.29 1.74 -1.86
CA TYR A 596 -5.24 2.74 -1.36
C TYR A 596 -4.89 3.30 0.02
N SER A 597 -3.92 2.73 0.70
CA SER A 597 -3.45 3.25 2.00
C SER A 597 -2.86 4.66 1.86
N GLU A 598 -2.00 4.87 0.86
CA GLU A 598 -1.45 6.17 0.47
C GLU A 598 -2.50 7.12 -0.11
N LEU A 599 -3.32 6.67 -1.07
CA LEU A 599 -4.34 7.52 -1.72
C LEU A 599 -5.40 8.06 -0.76
N LYS A 600 -5.84 7.25 0.22
CA LYS A 600 -6.82 7.70 1.21
C LYS A 600 -6.21 8.63 2.25
N THR A 601 -5.04 8.29 2.76
CA THR A 601 -4.39 9.07 3.82
C THR A 601 -3.88 10.42 3.32
N CYS A 602 -3.35 10.44 2.10
CA CYS A 602 -3.07 11.66 1.36
C CYS A 602 -4.32 12.28 0.73
N LYS A 603 -5.51 11.79 1.08
CA LYS A 603 -6.78 12.43 0.77
C LYS A 603 -7.04 12.64 -0.74
N MET A 604 -6.38 11.84 -1.59
CA MET A 604 -6.52 11.84 -3.05
C MET A 604 -7.70 11.01 -3.54
N TYR A 605 -8.21 10.11 -2.69
CA TYR A 605 -9.40 9.34 -2.96
C TYR A 605 -10.38 9.37 -1.79
N ASP A 606 -11.63 9.76 -2.07
CA ASP A 606 -12.73 9.70 -1.12
C ASP A 606 -13.66 8.52 -1.45
N PRO A 607 -13.69 7.46 -0.62
CA PRO A 607 -14.56 6.30 -0.83
C PRO A 607 -16.06 6.58 -0.64
N TRP A 608 -16.42 7.68 0.03
CA TRP A 608 -17.82 8.08 0.25
C TRP A 608 -18.37 9.01 -0.82
N PHE A 609 -17.51 9.53 -1.69
CA PHE A 609 -17.89 10.56 -2.66
C PHE A 609 -19.10 10.15 -3.53
N GLN A 610 -19.10 8.94 -4.10
CA GLN A 610 -20.23 8.51 -4.94
C GLN A 610 -21.52 8.32 -4.13
N THR A 611 -21.43 7.83 -2.90
CA THR A 611 -22.59 7.69 -2.00
C THR A 611 -23.18 9.05 -1.66
N GLN A 612 -22.33 10.03 -1.33
CA GLN A 612 -22.77 11.40 -1.05
C GLN A 612 -23.33 12.09 -2.30
N ARG A 613 -22.67 11.95 -3.46
CA ARG A 613 -23.13 12.46 -4.75
C ARG A 613 -24.49 11.89 -5.11
N MET A 614 -24.67 10.58 -4.97
CA MET A 614 -25.95 9.90 -5.21
C MET A 614 -27.07 10.47 -4.32
N ASN A 615 -26.83 10.61 -3.02
CA ASN A 615 -27.83 11.17 -2.11
C ASN A 615 -28.19 12.63 -2.46
N LYS A 616 -27.19 13.44 -2.82
CA LYS A 616 -27.40 14.83 -3.23
C LYS A 616 -28.14 14.94 -4.56
N VAL A 617 -27.82 14.09 -5.54
CA VAL A 617 -28.53 14.00 -6.83
C VAL A 617 -29.96 13.53 -6.61
N PHE A 618 -30.19 12.54 -5.75
CA PHE A 618 -31.54 12.08 -5.41
C PHE A 618 -32.38 13.17 -4.76
N MET A 619 -31.83 13.92 -3.79
CA MET A 619 -32.52 15.06 -3.18
C MET A 619 -32.81 16.18 -4.20
N ALA A 620 -31.87 16.45 -5.11
CA ALA A 620 -32.11 17.41 -6.20
C ALA A 620 -33.20 16.92 -7.16
N ASP A 621 -33.19 15.64 -7.54
CA ASP A 621 -34.23 15.03 -8.38
C ASP A 621 -35.60 15.01 -7.69
N LEU A 622 -35.67 14.81 -6.37
CA LEU A 622 -36.91 14.93 -5.59
C LEU A 622 -37.40 16.37 -5.49
N ALA A 623 -36.51 17.34 -5.23
CA ALA A 623 -36.84 18.76 -5.20
C ALA A 623 -37.36 19.24 -6.56
N ASN A 624 -36.70 18.82 -7.64
CA ASN A 624 -37.19 18.97 -9.01
C ASN A 624 -38.59 18.37 -9.15
N THR A 625 -38.80 17.12 -8.72
CA THR A 625 -40.10 16.45 -8.83
C THR A 625 -41.22 17.22 -8.12
N ALA A 626 -40.95 17.78 -6.94
CA ALA A 626 -41.90 18.62 -6.20
C ALA A 626 -42.20 19.95 -6.92
N LEU A 627 -41.17 20.60 -7.49
CA LEU A 627 -41.33 21.84 -8.24
C LEU A 627 -42.09 21.64 -9.57
N PHE A 628 -41.93 20.48 -10.23
CA PHE A 628 -42.54 20.17 -11.54
C PHE A 628 -43.89 19.46 -11.47
N GLY A 629 -44.16 18.69 -10.41
CA GLY A 629 -45.50 18.13 -10.19
C GLY A 629 -46.58 19.20 -10.02
N TRP A 630 -46.17 20.41 -9.63
CA TRP A 630 -47.03 21.56 -9.33
C TRP A 630 -46.96 22.73 -10.32
N ASN A 631 -46.06 22.72 -11.31
CA ASN A 631 -45.94 23.80 -12.29
C ASN A 631 -46.10 23.32 -13.74
N ILE A 632 -46.75 24.16 -14.55
CA ILE A 632 -46.98 23.92 -15.99
C ILE A 632 -45.69 24.12 -16.81
N LEU A 633 -44.72 24.89 -16.28
CA LEU A 633 -43.47 25.22 -16.98
C LEU A 633 -42.43 24.08 -16.89
N PRO A 634 -41.93 23.57 -18.03
CA PRO A 634 -41.08 22.39 -18.09
C PRO A 634 -39.57 22.73 -17.99
N ILE A 635 -39.15 23.42 -16.93
CA ILE A 635 -37.76 23.89 -16.75
C ILE A 635 -37.06 23.14 -15.61
N TYR A 636 -36.28 22.08 -15.86
CA TYR A 636 -35.59 21.32 -14.82
C TYR A 636 -34.13 21.70 -14.60
N ILE A 637 -33.67 21.61 -13.35
CA ILE A 637 -32.27 21.86 -12.97
C ILE A 637 -31.58 20.51 -12.83
N ASP A 638 -30.70 20.17 -13.76
CA ASP A 638 -29.82 19.01 -13.60
C ASP A 638 -28.57 19.43 -12.83
N VAL A 639 -28.29 18.71 -11.74
CA VAL A 639 -27.20 19.02 -10.80
C VAL A 639 -26.19 17.88 -10.83
N ASN A 640 -24.97 18.18 -11.25
CA ASN A 640 -23.86 17.24 -11.18
C ASN A 640 -22.76 17.75 -10.25
N TYR A 641 -22.27 16.87 -9.38
CA TYR A 641 -21.20 17.19 -8.43
C TYR A 641 -19.87 16.66 -8.98
N LYS A 642 -18.88 17.53 -9.11
CA LYS A 642 -17.49 17.11 -9.38
C LYS A 642 -16.84 16.61 -8.10
N ALA A 643 -16.00 15.58 -8.22
CA ALA A 643 -15.18 15.10 -7.12
C ALA A 643 -14.27 16.22 -6.60
N PRO A 644 -14.10 16.37 -5.28
CA PRO A 644 -13.07 17.27 -4.76
C PRO A 644 -11.71 16.85 -5.31
N ARG A 645 -10.91 17.83 -5.71
CA ARG A 645 -9.53 17.61 -6.16
C ARG A 645 -8.58 18.23 -5.15
N VAL A 646 -7.41 17.65 -5.01
CA VAL A 646 -6.31 18.25 -4.23
C VAL A 646 -5.89 19.53 -4.94
N ALA A 647 -6.05 20.68 -4.29
CA ALA A 647 -5.82 22.00 -4.88
C ALA A 647 -4.34 22.35 -4.96
N SER A 648 -3.53 21.92 -4.00
CA SER A 648 -2.06 21.96 -4.09
C SER A 648 -1.43 21.10 -3.00
N PHE A 649 -0.69 20.07 -3.40
CA PHE A 649 0.22 19.34 -2.51
C PHE A 649 1.48 20.21 -2.21
N LYS A 650 1.86 21.05 -3.18
CA LYS A 650 3.08 21.90 -3.18
C LYS A 650 3.14 22.94 -2.06
N GLN A 651 2.00 23.47 -1.60
CA GLN A 651 1.96 24.58 -0.62
C GLN A 651 2.17 24.13 0.83
N LEU A 652 2.17 22.83 1.11
CA LEU A 652 2.42 22.26 2.46
C LEU A 652 3.74 21.49 2.54
N VAL A 653 4.29 21.15 1.38
CA VAL A 653 5.66 20.67 1.23
C VAL A 653 6.65 21.76 1.71
N GLN A 654 6.35 23.04 1.46
CA GLN A 654 7.19 24.18 1.82
C GLN A 654 7.40 24.40 3.33
N ASP A 655 6.55 23.86 4.21
CA ASP A 655 6.57 24.17 5.66
C ASP A 655 7.37 23.18 6.52
N GLY A 656 8.05 22.18 5.93
CA GLY A 656 9.15 21.45 6.58
C GLY A 656 8.84 20.64 7.85
N THR A 657 7.59 20.58 8.31
CA THR A 657 7.21 19.81 9.51
C THR A 657 6.19 18.71 9.17
N ILE A 658 6.71 17.67 8.53
CA ILE A 658 6.24 16.27 8.41
C ILE A 658 4.78 16.02 8.85
N LYS A 659 3.85 16.37 7.94
CA LYS A 659 2.51 15.79 7.70
C LYS A 659 1.96 16.54 6.47
N PHE A 660 1.88 15.89 5.31
CA PHE A 660 1.26 16.52 4.15
C PHE A 660 -0.25 16.61 4.39
N ASP A 661 -0.79 17.81 4.64
CA ASP A 661 -2.23 18.03 4.74
C ASP A 661 -2.78 18.74 3.49
N PRO A 662 -3.01 18.03 2.38
CA PRO A 662 -3.41 18.65 1.12
C PRO A 662 -4.66 19.51 1.29
N ARG A 663 -4.58 20.77 0.85
CA ARG A 663 -5.75 21.65 0.76
C ARG A 663 -6.64 21.17 -0.38
N PHE A 664 -7.94 21.07 -0.13
CA PHE A 664 -8.91 20.65 -1.14
C PHE A 664 -9.60 21.83 -1.80
N GLU A 665 -9.84 21.67 -3.10
CA GLU A 665 -10.90 22.40 -3.76
C GLU A 665 -12.23 21.71 -3.42
N LYS A 666 -13.15 22.43 -2.76
CA LYS A 666 -14.48 21.90 -2.39
C LYS A 666 -15.22 21.42 -3.65
N SER A 667 -16.03 20.37 -3.52
CA SER A 667 -16.85 19.85 -4.63
C SER A 667 -17.69 20.97 -5.25
N LYS A 668 -17.41 21.34 -6.50
CA LYS A 668 -18.20 22.35 -7.22
C LYS A 668 -19.50 21.72 -7.73
N ILE A 669 -20.60 22.45 -7.51
CA ILE A 669 -21.92 22.12 -8.06
C ILE A 669 -21.94 22.61 -9.50
N GLN A 670 -22.19 21.71 -10.45
CA GLN A 670 -22.47 22.08 -11.83
C GLN A 670 -23.96 22.01 -12.05
N THR A 671 -24.59 23.16 -12.29
CA THR A 671 -26.02 23.28 -12.57
C THR A 671 -26.24 23.53 -14.06
N SER A 672 -27.05 22.70 -14.70
CA SER A 672 -27.59 22.98 -16.04
C SER A 672 -29.10 23.15 -15.95
N VAL A 673 -29.61 24.24 -16.53
CA VAL A 673 -31.05 24.52 -16.61
C VAL A 673 -31.55 24.03 -17.96
N VAL A 674 -32.51 23.12 -17.97
CA VAL A 674 -33.08 22.55 -19.18
C VAL A 674 -34.55 22.89 -19.29
N ALA A 675 -34.95 23.59 -20.34
CA ALA A 675 -36.34 23.87 -20.69
C ALA A 675 -36.81 22.91 -21.78
N ASP A 676 -37.82 22.08 -21.50
CA ASP A 676 -38.43 21.14 -22.44
C ASP A 676 -39.76 21.68 -22.98
N PHE A 677 -39.74 22.34 -24.14
CA PHE A 677 -40.92 22.98 -24.72
C PHE A 677 -41.96 22.01 -25.30
N GLY A 678 -41.71 20.69 -25.28
CA GLY A 678 -42.60 19.67 -25.84
C GLY A 678 -44.09 19.82 -25.54
N PRO A 679 -44.51 20.10 -24.29
CA PRO A 679 -45.91 20.27 -23.92
C PRO A 679 -46.56 21.58 -24.42
N LEU A 680 -45.78 22.61 -24.74
CA LEU A 680 -46.28 23.95 -25.12
C LEU A 680 -46.40 24.13 -26.63
N VAL A 681 -45.54 23.47 -27.43
CA VAL A 681 -45.47 23.67 -28.89
C VAL A 681 -45.95 22.46 -29.72
N GLY A 682 -46.36 21.36 -29.07
CA GLY A 682 -46.78 20.13 -29.75
C GLY A 682 -45.65 19.38 -30.49
N ALA A 683 -44.41 19.86 -30.38
CA ALA A 683 -43.21 19.27 -30.97
C ALA A 683 -42.12 19.13 -29.88
N PRO A 684 -41.42 17.98 -29.78
CA PRO A 684 -40.55 17.70 -28.65
C PRO A 684 -39.18 18.36 -28.82
N CYS A 685 -39.07 19.60 -28.33
CA CYS A 685 -37.87 20.41 -28.40
C CYS A 685 -37.36 20.79 -27.00
N ALA A 686 -36.09 20.54 -26.71
CA ALA A 686 -35.47 20.87 -25.43
C ALA A 686 -34.25 21.78 -25.61
N VAL A 687 -34.10 22.76 -24.72
CA VAL A 687 -32.99 23.70 -24.67
C VAL A 687 -32.30 23.56 -23.32
N SER A 688 -30.97 23.35 -23.30
CA SER A 688 -30.20 23.28 -22.06
C SER A 688 -29.13 24.38 -22.03
N LEU A 689 -29.20 25.17 -20.97
CA LEU A 689 -28.23 26.19 -20.59
C LEU A 689 -27.27 25.58 -19.57
N ASN A 690 -25.98 25.52 -19.91
CA ASN A 690 -24.96 25.02 -18.99
C ASN A 690 -23.93 26.12 -18.69
N ASN A 691 -23.61 26.31 -17.42
CA ASN A 691 -22.62 27.28 -16.97
C ASN A 691 -21.16 26.82 -17.15
N ASN A 692 -20.93 25.63 -17.73
CA ASN A 692 -19.59 25.08 -18.00
C ASN A 692 -19.55 24.29 -19.34
N GLY A 693 -18.66 24.68 -20.26
CA GLY A 693 -18.58 24.18 -21.64
C GLY A 693 -18.09 22.75 -21.89
N LEU A 694 -17.93 21.90 -20.86
CA LEU A 694 -17.33 20.56 -20.98
C LEU A 694 -18.34 19.39 -21.02
N ARG A 695 -19.63 19.64 -21.25
CA ARG A 695 -20.64 18.56 -21.26
C ARG A 695 -21.16 18.31 -22.67
N THR A 696 -21.02 17.08 -23.16
CA THR A 696 -21.73 16.60 -24.35
C THR A 696 -23.22 16.45 -24.07
N PHE A 697 -24.03 16.92 -25.01
CA PHE A 697 -25.48 16.95 -24.95
C PHE A 697 -26.05 15.54 -25.15
N ASN A 698 -26.44 14.84 -24.08
CA ASN A 698 -26.95 13.46 -24.17
C ASN A 698 -28.44 13.37 -23.79
N PHE A 699 -29.31 13.30 -24.78
CA PHE A 699 -30.64 12.67 -24.66
C PHE A 699 -30.60 11.27 -25.31
N TYR A 700 -31.38 10.32 -24.79
CA TYR A 700 -31.59 9.03 -25.45
C TYR A 700 -32.41 9.27 -26.73
N ALA A 701 -31.76 9.23 -27.89
CA ALA A 701 -32.41 9.36 -29.19
C ALA A 701 -33.01 8.01 -29.63
N PHE A 702 -34.28 8.00 -30.07
CA PHE A 702 -34.75 6.97 -31.00
C PHE A 702 -34.23 7.30 -32.39
N SER A 703 -33.97 6.27 -33.21
CA SER A 703 -33.43 6.42 -34.56
C SER A 703 -34.45 7.12 -35.48
N GLY A 704 -34.39 8.45 -35.54
CA GLY A 704 -35.24 9.32 -36.36
C GLY A 704 -34.97 10.80 -36.08
N ILE A 705 -34.45 11.49 -37.10
CA ILE A 705 -34.16 12.95 -37.23
C ILE A 705 -33.91 13.68 -35.90
N THR A 706 -32.64 13.73 -35.45
CA THR A 706 -32.17 14.64 -34.40
C THR A 706 -31.38 15.79 -35.01
N LEU A 707 -31.87 17.03 -34.87
CA LEU A 707 -31.10 18.25 -35.14
C LEU A 707 -30.63 18.81 -33.79
N ASN A 708 -29.33 18.74 -33.53
CA ASN A 708 -28.69 19.28 -32.34
C ASN A 708 -27.78 20.44 -32.73
N TYR A 709 -27.93 21.60 -32.09
CA TYR A 709 -27.05 22.75 -32.24
C TYR A 709 -26.43 23.09 -30.88
N CYS A 710 -25.12 22.94 -30.75
CA CYS A 710 -24.33 23.34 -29.60
C CYS A 710 -23.40 24.48 -30.00
N ASP A 711 -23.47 25.61 -29.30
CA ASP A 711 -22.47 26.67 -29.37
C ASP A 711 -21.73 26.74 -28.02
N SER A 712 -20.43 26.43 -28.06
CA SER A 712 -19.52 26.53 -26.93
C SER A 712 -18.42 27.51 -27.26
N LYS A 713 -18.34 28.64 -26.55
CA LYS A 713 -17.15 29.50 -26.59
C LYS A 713 -16.02 28.84 -25.80
N GLN A 714 -15.23 27.97 -26.46
CA GLN A 714 -13.90 27.59 -25.99
C GLN A 714 -12.95 27.32 -27.17
N GLN A 715 -11.90 28.15 -27.28
CA GLN A 715 -10.56 27.63 -27.58
C GLN A 715 -10.01 27.11 -26.24
N THR A 716 -9.80 25.81 -26.12
CA THR A 716 -9.04 25.21 -25.02
C THR A 716 -7.57 25.21 -25.40
N GLU A 717 -6.97 26.40 -25.47
CA GLU A 717 -5.53 26.49 -25.26
C GLU A 717 -5.30 26.66 -23.77
N VAL A 718 -4.58 25.71 -23.18
CA VAL A 718 -3.89 25.94 -21.92
C VAL A 718 -2.86 27.02 -22.22
N ILE A 719 -3.20 28.29 -21.94
CA ILE A 719 -2.21 29.37 -22.01
C ILE A 719 -1.29 29.18 -20.81
N SER A 720 -0.21 28.43 -21.04
CA SER A 720 0.95 28.37 -20.15
C SER A 720 1.64 29.72 -20.18
N ASN A 721 1.34 30.59 -19.21
CA ASN A 721 2.14 31.80 -19.01
C ASN A 721 3.45 31.50 -18.25
N ASN A 722 3.55 30.34 -17.56
CA ASN A 722 4.79 29.77 -16.99
C ASN A 722 4.59 28.28 -16.58
N PRO A 723 5.66 27.47 -16.45
CA PRO A 723 5.60 26.03 -16.13
C PRO A 723 5.03 25.66 -14.75
N SER A 724 4.81 26.64 -13.88
CA SER A 724 4.35 26.45 -12.50
C SER A 724 2.98 27.06 -12.22
N ASP A 725 2.34 27.72 -13.19
CA ASP A 725 1.03 28.34 -13.01
C ASP A 725 0.08 27.92 -14.14
N PHE A 726 -0.62 26.81 -13.91
CA PHE A 726 -1.80 26.45 -14.71
C PHE A 726 -2.97 27.29 -14.23
N ALA A 727 -3.02 28.56 -14.63
CA ALA A 727 -4.23 29.34 -14.48
C ALA A 727 -5.30 28.71 -15.38
N ASN A 728 -6.27 28.01 -14.78
CA ASN A 728 -7.52 27.70 -15.46
C ASN A 728 -8.07 29.04 -15.97
N GLY A 729 -8.07 29.23 -17.29
CA GLY A 729 -8.65 30.41 -17.92
C GLY A 729 -10.03 30.69 -17.32
N LYS A 730 -10.28 31.95 -16.93
CA LYS A 730 -11.47 32.43 -16.19
C LYS A 730 -12.71 31.54 -16.39
N GLU A 731 -13.15 30.88 -15.32
CA GLU A 731 -14.33 29.98 -15.24
C GLU A 731 -15.69 30.70 -15.42
N ASN A 732 -15.88 31.47 -16.49
CA ASN A 732 -17.19 32.05 -16.84
C ASN A 732 -17.57 31.69 -18.30
N ALA A 733 -17.31 30.46 -18.71
CA ALA A 733 -17.67 29.95 -20.04
C ALA A 733 -19.09 29.32 -20.00
N ARG A 734 -20.09 30.10 -20.42
CA ARG A 734 -21.45 29.59 -20.67
C ARG A 734 -21.49 28.88 -22.02
N SER A 735 -22.08 27.69 -22.06
CA SER A 735 -22.38 26.97 -23.31
C SER A 735 -23.89 26.85 -23.48
N PHE A 736 -24.38 27.12 -24.68
CA PHE A 736 -25.78 26.93 -25.05
C PHE A 736 -25.86 25.74 -25.99
N CYS A 737 -26.69 24.75 -25.67
CA CYS A 737 -27.19 23.90 -26.75
C CYS A 737 -28.70 23.72 -26.72
N GLY A 738 -29.24 23.50 -27.91
CA GLY A 738 -30.63 23.13 -28.14
C GLY A 738 -30.72 21.96 -29.11
N GLY A 739 -31.68 21.08 -28.90
CA GLY A 739 -31.96 19.98 -29.82
C GLY A 739 -33.43 19.56 -29.76
N CYS A 740 -33.98 19.14 -30.89
CA CYS A 740 -35.33 18.57 -30.96
C CYS A 740 -35.24 17.05 -31.14
N THR A 741 -35.88 16.29 -30.24
CA THR A 741 -35.87 14.82 -30.24
C THR A 741 -37.19 14.28 -29.70
N MET A 742 -37.77 13.23 -30.29
CA MET A 742 -38.96 12.57 -29.72
C MET A 742 -38.60 11.77 -28.45
N ASN A 743 -39.15 12.17 -27.30
CA ASN A 743 -38.98 11.50 -26.01
C ASN A 743 -40.34 10.94 -25.53
N PHE A 744 -40.35 9.80 -24.84
CA PHE A 744 -41.52 9.22 -24.18
C PHE A 744 -42.25 10.23 -23.26
N MET A 745 -41.50 11.21 -22.72
CA MET A 745 -42.02 12.34 -21.94
C MET A 745 -42.98 13.26 -22.72
N ALA A 746 -42.77 13.42 -24.03
CA ALA A 746 -43.65 14.20 -24.90
C ALA A 746 -44.96 13.45 -25.18
N VAL A 747 -44.89 12.11 -25.29
CA VAL A 747 -46.07 11.24 -25.49
C VAL A 747 -46.93 11.19 -24.21
N ALA A 748 -46.30 11.08 -23.03
CA ALA A 748 -47.00 11.13 -21.75
C ALA A 748 -47.56 12.54 -21.40
N GLY A 749 -46.88 13.60 -21.87
CA GLY A 749 -47.36 14.98 -21.74
C GLY A 749 -48.52 15.31 -22.68
N ALA A 750 -48.53 14.75 -23.89
CA ALA A 750 -49.60 14.92 -24.87
C ALA A 750 -50.89 14.16 -24.49
N SER A 751 -50.79 13.03 -23.79
CA SER A 751 -51.95 12.23 -23.36
C SER A 751 -52.63 12.75 -22.08
N THR A 752 -52.07 13.76 -21.41
CA THR A 752 -52.57 14.26 -20.10
C THR A 752 -52.82 15.76 -20.07
N SER A 753 -52.78 16.46 -21.21
CA SER A 753 -52.99 17.91 -21.33
C SER A 753 -54.42 18.39 -20.99
N SER A 754 -55.34 17.48 -20.62
CA SER A 754 -56.75 17.79 -20.36
C SER A 754 -57.14 17.99 -18.89
N PHE A 755 -56.22 17.88 -17.91
CA PHE A 755 -56.59 18.00 -16.48
C PHE A 755 -55.60 18.85 -15.65
N GLY A 756 -56.01 20.09 -15.35
CA GLY A 756 -55.63 20.86 -14.14
C GLY A 756 -54.16 21.27 -13.93
N VAL A 757 -53.96 22.20 -12.99
CA VAL A 757 -52.66 22.78 -12.57
C VAL A 757 -51.68 21.73 -12.01
N ILE A 758 -52.13 20.50 -11.78
CA ILE A 758 -51.35 19.38 -11.24
C ILE A 758 -51.37 18.24 -12.27
N ASN A 759 -50.20 17.83 -12.77
CA ASN A 759 -50.08 16.67 -13.65
C ASN A 759 -49.54 15.47 -12.85
N PRO A 760 -50.42 14.61 -12.28
CA PRO A 760 -50.01 13.51 -11.43
C PRO A 760 -49.20 12.45 -12.18
N ALA A 761 -49.42 12.28 -13.49
CA ALA A 761 -48.63 11.37 -14.31
C ALA A 761 -47.17 11.82 -14.43
N LYS A 762 -46.93 13.12 -14.64
CA LYS A 762 -45.58 13.70 -14.61
C LYS A 762 -44.92 13.50 -13.24
N PHE A 763 -45.63 13.82 -12.16
CA PHE A 763 -45.12 13.64 -10.80
C PHE A 763 -44.68 12.19 -10.54
N VAL A 764 -45.53 11.21 -10.87
CA VAL A 764 -45.23 9.77 -10.72
C VAL A 764 -44.02 9.36 -11.56
N VAL A 765 -43.93 9.79 -12.83
CA VAL A 765 -42.80 9.46 -13.71
C VAL A 765 -41.48 10.02 -13.18
N TYR A 766 -41.47 11.26 -12.70
CA TYR A 766 -40.26 11.89 -12.15
C TYR A 766 -39.84 11.25 -10.82
N ILE A 767 -40.79 10.89 -9.95
CA ILE A 767 -40.50 10.11 -8.73
C ILE A 767 -39.89 8.75 -9.11
N VAL A 768 -40.54 8.01 -10.02
CA VAL A 768 -40.05 6.69 -10.45
C VAL A 768 -38.65 6.81 -11.05
N ARG A 769 -38.39 7.84 -11.86
CA ARG A 769 -37.07 8.11 -12.44
C ARG A 769 -36.02 8.45 -11.38
N ALA A 770 -36.36 9.26 -10.38
CA ALA A 770 -35.46 9.60 -9.28
C ALA A 770 -35.07 8.34 -8.50
N PHE A 771 -36.04 7.50 -8.16
CA PHE A 771 -35.79 6.21 -7.52
C PHE A 771 -35.02 5.26 -8.43
N GLN A 772 -35.34 5.17 -9.73
CA GLN A 772 -34.62 4.31 -10.68
C GLN A 772 -33.15 4.72 -10.82
N LYS A 773 -32.86 6.02 -10.97
CA LYS A 773 -31.47 6.54 -10.98
C LYS A 773 -30.76 6.24 -9.67
N PHE A 774 -31.43 6.43 -8.54
CA PHE A 774 -30.88 6.11 -7.22
C PHE A 774 -30.57 4.62 -7.07
N PHE A 775 -31.49 3.74 -7.50
CA PHE A 775 -31.28 2.29 -7.49
C PHE A 775 -30.15 1.86 -8.43
N ASN A 776 -30.06 2.44 -9.63
CA ASN A 776 -28.98 2.16 -10.58
C ASN A 776 -27.63 2.68 -10.06
N ALA A 777 -27.60 3.85 -9.42
CA ALA A 777 -26.40 4.37 -8.77
C ALA A 777 -25.95 3.46 -7.61
N LYS A 778 -26.88 2.93 -6.79
CA LYS A 778 -26.58 1.92 -5.75
C LYS A 778 -25.99 0.61 -6.30
N LYS A 779 -26.20 0.31 -7.58
CA LYS A 779 -25.61 -0.86 -8.24
C LYS A 779 -24.15 -0.64 -8.65
N ASP A 780 -23.57 0.56 -8.50
CA ASP A 780 -22.14 0.77 -8.73
C ASP A 780 -21.34 -0.23 -7.89
N LYS A 781 -20.61 -1.10 -8.57
CA LYS A 781 -19.87 -2.19 -7.96
C LYS A 781 -18.45 -1.80 -7.58
N VAL A 782 -17.95 -0.66 -8.08
CA VAL A 782 -16.57 -0.24 -7.92
C VAL A 782 -16.44 0.84 -6.84
N ASN A 783 -17.32 1.85 -6.87
CA ASN A 783 -17.15 3.06 -6.06
C ASN A 783 -18.08 3.17 -4.84
N ILE A 784 -18.97 2.20 -4.64
CA ILE A 784 -19.77 2.10 -3.40
C ILE A 784 -19.16 1.00 -2.55
N PRO A 785 -18.80 1.25 -1.28
CA PRO A 785 -18.14 0.26 -0.44
C PRO A 785 -18.93 -1.06 -0.35
N LYS A 786 -18.28 -2.17 -0.76
CA LYS A 786 -18.79 -3.54 -0.67
C LYS A 786 -17.68 -4.47 -0.19
N SER A 787 -18.02 -5.31 0.79
CA SER A 787 -17.18 -6.39 1.29
C SER A 787 -17.93 -7.72 1.20
N TRP A 788 -17.17 -8.78 1.02
CA TRP A 788 -17.60 -10.17 1.10
C TRP A 788 -16.58 -10.94 1.93
N ASN A 789 -17.03 -11.99 2.59
CA ASN A 789 -16.17 -12.83 3.40
C ASN A 789 -16.44 -14.29 3.07
N VAL A 790 -15.55 -14.95 2.35
CA VAL A 790 -15.78 -16.29 1.81
C VAL A 790 -15.10 -17.33 2.69
N ASN A 791 -15.86 -18.30 3.19
CA ASN A 791 -15.29 -19.48 3.82
C ASN A 791 -15.02 -20.56 2.77
N ALA A 792 -13.74 -20.86 2.52
CA ALA A 792 -13.32 -21.83 1.51
C ALA A 792 -13.89 -23.24 1.75
N ALA A 793 -14.03 -23.66 3.02
CA ALA A 793 -14.59 -24.95 3.36
C ALA A 793 -16.08 -25.07 2.96
N TYR A 794 -16.85 -23.98 3.09
CA TYR A 794 -18.27 -23.98 2.69
C TYR A 794 -18.42 -23.99 1.18
N ALA A 795 -17.55 -23.29 0.44
CA ALA A 795 -17.51 -23.37 -1.02
C ALA A 795 -17.18 -24.79 -1.49
N ALA A 796 -16.19 -25.44 -0.87
CA ALA A 796 -15.83 -26.83 -1.16
C ALA A 796 -16.96 -27.83 -0.84
N GLU A 797 -17.69 -27.64 0.26
CA GLU A 797 -18.85 -28.49 0.60
C GLU A 797 -19.95 -28.41 -0.47
N VAL A 798 -20.28 -27.19 -0.92
CA VAL A 798 -21.27 -26.98 -1.98
C VAL A 798 -20.80 -27.58 -3.30
N TYR A 799 -19.53 -27.38 -3.66
CA TYR A 799 -18.96 -27.96 -4.87
C TYR A 799 -18.98 -29.50 -4.86
N LYS A 800 -18.61 -30.13 -3.75
CA LYS A 800 -18.68 -31.59 -3.58
C LYS A 800 -20.11 -32.12 -3.75
N LYS A 801 -21.12 -31.36 -3.31
CA LYS A 801 -22.53 -31.76 -3.37
C LYS A 801 -23.14 -31.59 -4.77
N TYR A 802 -22.80 -30.51 -5.48
CA TYR A 802 -23.48 -30.13 -6.72
C TYR A 802 -22.61 -30.22 -7.99
N GLY A 803 -21.30 -30.46 -7.87
CA GLY A 803 -20.33 -30.45 -8.98
C GLY A 803 -20.00 -29.07 -9.55
N GLN A 804 -20.74 -28.04 -9.14
CA GLN A 804 -20.58 -26.62 -9.51
C GLN A 804 -21.17 -25.75 -8.39
N ILE A 805 -20.91 -24.44 -8.39
CA ILE A 805 -21.53 -23.50 -7.44
C ILE A 805 -22.84 -22.95 -8.02
N PRO A 806 -24.03 -23.31 -7.46
CA PRO A 806 -25.30 -22.79 -7.95
C PRO A 806 -25.40 -21.26 -7.75
N SER A 807 -26.10 -20.57 -8.66
CA SER A 807 -26.25 -19.11 -8.60
C SER A 807 -26.90 -18.61 -7.30
N HIS A 808 -27.87 -19.34 -6.76
CA HIS A 808 -28.54 -19.01 -5.49
C HIS A 808 -27.61 -19.12 -4.26
N CYS A 809 -26.50 -19.87 -4.37
CA CYS A 809 -25.52 -20.01 -3.29
C CYS A 809 -24.49 -18.87 -3.26
N VAL A 810 -24.29 -18.15 -4.37
CA VAL A 810 -23.20 -17.15 -4.50
C VAL A 810 -23.32 -16.05 -3.45
N GLU A 811 -24.53 -15.53 -3.23
CA GLU A 811 -24.75 -14.48 -2.23
C GLU A 811 -24.53 -14.98 -0.80
N GLN A 812 -24.97 -16.21 -0.49
CA GLN A 812 -24.83 -16.82 0.84
C GLN A 812 -23.37 -17.12 1.15
N LEU A 813 -22.65 -17.74 0.21
CA LEU A 813 -21.22 -18.04 0.32
C LEU A 813 -20.36 -16.76 0.39
N GLY A 814 -20.72 -15.72 -0.38
CA GLY A 814 -20.08 -14.40 -0.30
C GLY A 814 -20.29 -13.70 1.04
N LYS A 815 -21.33 -14.08 1.79
CA LYS A 815 -21.61 -13.62 3.16
C LYS A 815 -20.94 -14.50 4.24
N GLY A 816 -20.20 -15.53 3.84
CA GLY A 816 -19.53 -16.46 4.75
C GLY A 816 -20.46 -17.50 5.37
N LEU A 817 -21.65 -17.67 4.77
CA LEU A 817 -22.67 -18.61 5.22
C LEU A 817 -22.64 -19.89 4.37
N ARG A 818 -23.16 -20.99 4.93
CA ARG A 818 -23.42 -22.22 4.17
C ARG A 818 -24.55 -21.98 3.16
N CYS A 819 -24.61 -22.78 2.10
CA CYS A 819 -25.71 -22.69 1.13
C CYS A 819 -26.93 -23.50 1.56
N PHE A 820 -28.06 -22.80 1.71
CA PHE A 820 -29.39 -23.35 1.92
C PHE A 820 -30.39 -22.76 0.90
N SER A 821 -31.70 -22.99 1.09
CA SER A 821 -32.77 -22.51 0.21
C SER A 821 -32.69 -21.01 -0.06
N ASP A 822 -32.35 -20.23 0.97
CA ASP A 822 -32.28 -18.77 0.94
C ASP A 822 -31.33 -18.23 2.02
N THR A 823 -31.05 -16.93 1.95
CA THR A 823 -30.13 -16.24 2.86
C THR A 823 -30.61 -16.24 4.32
N CYS A 824 -31.91 -16.22 4.58
CA CYS A 824 -32.44 -16.23 5.95
C CYS A 824 -32.30 -17.62 6.59
N ALA A 825 -32.49 -18.69 5.82
CA ALA A 825 -32.26 -20.06 6.27
C ALA A 825 -30.79 -20.26 6.65
N ALA A 826 -29.88 -19.72 5.84
CA ALA A 826 -28.45 -19.77 6.10
C ALA A 826 -28.02 -18.98 7.34
N LYS A 827 -28.67 -17.83 7.62
CA LYS A 827 -28.45 -17.06 8.85
C LYS A 827 -28.95 -17.78 10.08
N ALA A 828 -30.16 -18.34 10.03
CA ALA A 828 -30.70 -19.14 11.13
C ALA A 828 -29.81 -20.35 11.43
N ALA A 829 -29.33 -21.04 10.40
CA ALA A 829 -28.34 -22.10 10.53
C ALA A 829 -27.08 -21.61 11.22
N ALA A 830 -26.46 -20.52 10.74
CA ALA A 830 -25.21 -20.00 11.28
C ALA A 830 -25.32 -19.62 12.78
N ILE A 831 -26.41 -18.97 13.18
CA ILE A 831 -26.63 -18.61 14.59
C ILE A 831 -26.82 -19.88 15.45
N PHE A 832 -27.53 -20.89 14.93
CA PHE A 832 -27.71 -22.16 15.62
C PHE A 832 -26.39 -22.94 15.77
N GLU A 833 -25.58 -23.01 14.70
CA GLU A 833 -24.25 -23.62 14.72
C GLU A 833 -23.34 -22.91 15.72
N GLU A 834 -23.35 -21.58 15.76
CA GLU A 834 -22.54 -20.80 16.70
C GLU A 834 -22.98 -20.99 18.16
N THR A 835 -24.28 -21.08 18.40
CA THR A 835 -24.86 -21.18 19.75
C THR A 835 -24.57 -22.55 20.38
N PHE A 836 -24.71 -23.63 19.60
CA PHE A 836 -24.60 -25.00 20.10
C PHE A 836 -23.31 -25.72 19.68
N ASN A 837 -22.42 -25.05 18.95
CA ASN A 837 -21.18 -25.62 18.41
C ASN A 837 -21.40 -26.97 17.70
N THR A 838 -22.41 -27.01 16.83
CA THR A 838 -22.86 -28.20 16.10
C THR A 838 -22.93 -27.89 14.61
N ARG A 839 -22.93 -28.92 13.76
CA ARG A 839 -23.19 -28.76 12.33
C ARG A 839 -24.69 -28.88 12.03
N VAL A 840 -25.19 -28.02 11.15
CA VAL A 840 -26.54 -28.05 10.60
C VAL A 840 -26.54 -28.70 9.21
N HIS A 841 -27.46 -29.64 8.99
CA HIS A 841 -27.59 -30.40 7.73
C HIS A 841 -28.66 -29.82 6.81
N SER A 842 -29.79 -29.38 7.37
CA SER A 842 -30.89 -28.82 6.60
C SER A 842 -31.66 -27.80 7.42
N VAL A 843 -32.12 -26.75 6.75
CA VAL A 843 -33.03 -25.75 7.31
C VAL A 843 -34.22 -25.61 6.38
N TYR A 844 -35.42 -25.57 6.96
CA TYR A 844 -36.66 -25.24 6.27
C TYR A 844 -37.31 -24.05 6.97
N ILE A 845 -37.71 -23.03 6.21
CA ILE A 845 -38.43 -21.87 6.76
C ILE A 845 -39.93 -22.10 6.61
N VAL A 846 -40.66 -21.92 7.70
CA VAL A 846 -42.12 -21.78 7.71
C VAL A 846 -42.44 -20.31 7.83
N ASP A 847 -43.11 -19.78 6.80
CA ASP A 847 -43.72 -18.45 6.85
C ASP A 847 -45.12 -18.57 7.46
N ASP A 848 -45.33 -17.95 8.62
CA ASP A 848 -46.58 -18.07 9.41
C ASP A 848 -47.79 -17.38 8.74
N ASN A 849 -47.62 -16.70 7.59
CA ASN A 849 -48.70 -15.97 6.91
C ASN A 849 -48.88 -16.41 5.44
N GLN A 850 -49.95 -17.16 5.18
CA GLN A 850 -50.39 -17.58 3.84
C GLN A 850 -51.13 -16.49 3.02
N GLU A 851 -51.14 -15.22 3.44
CA GLU A 851 -51.72 -14.17 2.62
C GLU A 851 -50.67 -13.54 1.69
N ARG A 852 -50.88 -13.69 0.39
CA ARG A 852 -50.05 -13.17 -0.70
C ARG A 852 -50.04 -11.63 -0.69
N GLY A 853 -49.21 -11.04 0.16
CA GLY A 853 -48.97 -9.60 0.21
C GLY A 853 -47.68 -9.30 0.96
N TYR A 854 -46.72 -8.66 0.26
CA TYR A 854 -45.45 -8.10 0.78
C TYR A 854 -45.04 -8.52 2.20
N ILE A 855 -44.22 -9.57 2.30
CA ILE A 855 -43.53 -9.96 3.53
C ILE A 855 -42.61 -8.80 3.94
N SER A 856 -42.88 -8.14 5.06
CA SER A 856 -42.00 -7.08 5.55
C SER A 856 -40.71 -7.68 6.15
N ASP A 857 -39.59 -6.94 6.07
CA ASP A 857 -38.29 -7.30 6.66
C ASP A 857 -38.33 -7.51 8.21
N SER A 858 -39.49 -7.30 8.85
CA SER A 858 -39.69 -7.36 10.31
C SER A 858 -40.66 -8.45 10.77
N SER A 859 -41.17 -9.31 9.88
CA SER A 859 -42.05 -10.40 10.32
C SER A 859 -41.24 -11.54 10.95
N PRO A 860 -41.66 -12.08 12.10
CA PRO A 860 -41.04 -13.26 12.69
C PRO A 860 -41.28 -14.48 11.80
N ARG A 861 -40.24 -15.28 11.57
CA ARG A 861 -40.24 -16.53 10.82
C ARG A 861 -39.81 -17.69 11.72
N GLU A 862 -40.21 -18.91 11.37
CA GLU A 862 -39.73 -20.13 12.04
C GLU A 862 -38.77 -20.90 11.13
N ALA A 863 -37.55 -21.15 11.57
CA ALA A 863 -36.60 -22.05 10.92
C ALA A 863 -36.60 -23.41 11.64
N TRP A 864 -36.90 -24.47 10.89
CA TRP A 864 -36.83 -25.85 11.31
C TRP A 864 -35.46 -26.41 10.91
N ILE A 865 -34.65 -26.77 11.90
CA ILE A 865 -33.23 -27.08 11.77
C ILE A 865 -32.96 -28.54 12.15
N ARG A 866 -32.32 -29.29 11.24
CA ARG A 866 -31.72 -30.60 11.54
C ARG A 866 -30.22 -30.45 11.72
N SER A 867 -29.67 -31.01 12.80
CA SER A 867 -28.26 -30.86 13.17
C SER A 867 -27.70 -32.11 13.85
N ASP A 868 -26.37 -32.15 14.02
CA ASP A 868 -25.70 -33.21 14.79
C ASP A 868 -26.01 -33.16 16.30
N LEU A 869 -26.58 -32.06 16.80
CA LEU A 869 -26.90 -31.87 18.21
C LEU A 869 -27.90 -32.91 18.75
N CYS A 870 -28.87 -33.31 17.92
CA CYS A 870 -29.96 -34.17 18.34
C CYS A 870 -30.62 -34.91 17.18
N LYS A 871 -31.23 -36.06 17.48
CA LYS A 871 -32.09 -36.79 16.53
C LYS A 871 -33.45 -36.09 16.42
N GLY A 872 -33.65 -35.23 15.42
CA GLY A 872 -34.93 -34.55 15.15
C GLY A 872 -34.77 -33.09 14.75
N ASP A 873 -35.88 -32.36 14.71
CA ASP A 873 -35.90 -30.94 14.33
C ASP A 873 -35.83 -30.03 15.57
N SER A 874 -35.11 -28.92 15.43
CA SER A 874 -35.09 -27.79 16.36
C SER A 874 -35.72 -26.58 15.69
N ILE A 875 -36.51 -25.80 16.42
CA ILE A 875 -37.22 -24.64 15.89
C ILE A 875 -36.53 -23.38 16.40
N VAL A 876 -36.12 -22.52 15.48
CA VAL A 876 -35.58 -21.19 15.76
C VAL A 876 -36.58 -20.16 15.28
N ARG A 877 -37.14 -19.36 16.20
CA ARG A 877 -37.96 -18.19 15.85
C ARG A 877 -37.07 -16.98 15.73
N PHE A 878 -37.12 -16.29 14.59
CA PHE A 878 -36.21 -15.19 14.30
C PHE A 878 -36.84 -14.17 13.36
N THR A 879 -36.38 -12.93 13.40
CA THR A 879 -36.58 -11.97 12.31
C THR A 879 -35.34 -11.93 11.43
N CYS A 880 -35.52 -11.72 10.12
CA CYS A 880 -34.42 -11.68 9.18
C CYS A 880 -34.63 -10.60 8.11
N ASN A 881 -33.65 -9.70 7.99
CA ASN A 881 -33.49 -8.87 6.81
C ASN A 881 -32.51 -9.54 5.84
N GLU A 882 -32.93 -9.90 4.62
CA GLU A 882 -32.07 -10.58 3.65
C GLU A 882 -30.80 -9.78 3.31
N ARG A 883 -30.86 -8.44 3.35
CA ARG A 883 -29.81 -7.54 2.87
C ARG A 883 -28.69 -7.29 3.87
N LYS A 884 -28.93 -7.43 5.18
CA LYS A 884 -27.94 -7.12 6.23
C LYS A 884 -27.64 -8.31 7.11
N LEU A 885 -26.37 -8.60 7.36
CA LEU A 885 -25.94 -9.74 8.20
C LEU A 885 -26.37 -9.57 9.67
N GLU A 886 -26.29 -8.35 10.19
CA GLU A 886 -26.45 -8.03 11.62
C GLU A 886 -27.92 -7.91 12.09
N ASP A 887 -28.87 -7.79 11.17
CA ASP A 887 -30.29 -7.55 11.48
C ASP A 887 -31.09 -8.87 11.68
N THR A 888 -30.42 -9.96 12.06
CA THR A 888 -31.08 -11.23 12.37
C THR A 888 -31.24 -11.36 13.87
N LYS A 889 -32.47 -11.21 14.38
CA LYS A 889 -32.74 -11.30 15.82
C LYS A 889 -33.42 -12.63 16.12
N VAL A 890 -32.74 -13.50 16.88
CA VAL A 890 -33.36 -14.72 17.39
C VAL A 890 -34.24 -14.35 18.59
N HIS A 891 -35.50 -14.77 18.54
CA HIS A 891 -36.47 -14.59 19.61
C HIS A 891 -36.50 -15.78 20.55
N SER A 892 -36.41 -17.00 20.02
CA SER A 892 -36.37 -18.24 20.82
C SER A 892 -35.79 -19.39 20.01
N MET A 893 -35.21 -20.36 20.71
CA MET A 893 -34.79 -21.64 20.17
C MET A 893 -35.39 -22.75 21.04
N ARG A 894 -36.05 -23.73 20.42
CA ARG A 894 -36.68 -24.85 21.13
C ARG A 894 -36.47 -26.17 20.41
N GLY A 895 -36.37 -27.26 21.15
CA GLY A 895 -36.34 -28.59 20.56
C GLY A 895 -37.75 -29.08 20.24
N PHE A 896 -38.00 -29.58 19.02
CA PHE A 896 -39.29 -30.24 18.74
C PHE A 896 -39.26 -31.68 19.28
N HIS A 897 -38.20 -32.42 18.95
CA HIS A 897 -38.01 -33.79 19.41
C HIS A 897 -37.48 -33.85 20.86
N LYS A 898 -37.78 -34.95 21.59
CA LYS A 898 -37.39 -35.12 23.01
C LYS A 898 -35.87 -35.00 23.22
N SER A 899 -35.08 -35.58 22.32
CA SER A 899 -33.61 -35.46 22.32
C SER A 899 -33.15 -34.02 22.12
N CYS A 900 -33.82 -33.25 21.26
CA CYS A 900 -33.49 -31.85 21.00
C CYS A 900 -33.88 -30.95 22.18
N ARG A 901 -35.02 -31.19 22.84
CA ARG A 901 -35.42 -30.46 24.06
C ARG A 901 -34.38 -30.62 25.17
N GLN A 902 -33.91 -31.85 25.37
CA GLN A 902 -32.86 -32.14 26.35
C GLN A 902 -31.53 -31.47 26.00
N ALA A 903 -31.13 -31.48 24.72
CA ALA A 903 -29.86 -30.89 24.28
C ALA A 903 -29.86 -29.35 24.29
N ILE A 904 -31.00 -28.72 23.98
CA ILE A 904 -31.15 -27.26 23.95
C ILE A 904 -31.41 -26.68 25.36
N GLY A 905 -31.80 -27.53 26.32
CA GLY A 905 -32.13 -27.10 27.69
C GLY A 905 -33.57 -26.60 27.84
N ASP A 906 -34.45 -26.95 26.91
CA ASP A 906 -35.86 -26.60 26.93
C ASP A 906 -36.62 -27.53 27.88
N ARG A 907 -36.68 -27.16 29.16
CA ARG A 907 -37.47 -27.86 30.19
C ARG A 907 -38.89 -27.29 30.20
N SER A 908 -39.69 -27.72 29.24
CA SER A 908 -41.16 -27.67 29.33
C SER A 908 -41.72 -29.05 29.61
#